data_AF-R0GUA4-F1
#
_entry.id   AF-R0GUA4-F1
#
_cell.length_a   1.000
_cell.length_b   1.000
_cell.length_c   1.000
_cell.angle_alpha   90.00
_cell.angle_beta   90.00
_cell.angle_gamma   90.00
#
_symmetry.space_group_name_H-M   'P 1'
#
loop_
_entity.id
_entity.type
_entity.pdbx_description
1 polymer ?
#
loop_
_entity_poly.entity_id
_entity_poly.type
_entity_poly.pdbx_seq_one_letter_code
_entity_poly.pdbx_strand_id
1 'polypeptide(L)'
;EQDKDPFVGFNIGTDVSNMLSPTELVKFLQTQKVNHVRLYDADPELLKAFAKTKIRVIISVPNNQLLAIGSSNSTAASWIGRNVVAYYPETLITSISVGDEVLTTVPSSAPLLLPAIESLYNALVASNLHTQIKVSTPHAASIMLDTFPPSQAYFNQTWHSIMVPLLQFLSKTGSPLMMNLYPYYVYMQNKGVVPLDNCLFEPLTPSKEMVDPNTLLHYTNVLDAMVDAAYVSMKNLNVSDVVVLVTESGWPSEGDSKEPYATIDNADTYNSNLIKHIFDRTGTPMHPEMTPSVYIYELFNEDLRSPPVSEASWGLFYGNSTPVYLLHVSGSGTFLANDTTNQTYCIAMDGVDAKTLQAALDWACGPGRSNCSEIQPGESCYQPNNVKGHASFAFNSYYQKEGRASGSCDFKGVAMITTTDPSHGSCIFPGRILTTLAMSSSSPSSSWSCNKCTFLNSPSQKLNCVICLTPASIPSPSPSLSVSTNDEAKWACKACTFLNTYKNSICDVCGTRSPTSSLLGFDELTDSGLDSNNPDSSVGSVFFPLRRCNNKRKAMDDDVVEIGSGSVVPGGDLGVASDSGTSLSCLKILTYNVWFREDLELKPRMRAIGHLIQLHSPHLICFQEVTPEIYNIFRKSNWWKEYSCSVSVDVADSRGYYCMLLSKLGVKSFSSKSFGNSMMGRGLSIAEVEVPGRKPLVFATSHLESPCPGPPKWDQMFSRERVEQANEAIEILSANTNVVFGGDMNWDDKLDGKFPLADKWVDVWEVLKPGDLGFTYDTKANPMLSGNRALQKRLDRIFCRLDDYKLGGIEMVGKEAIPGLSYVKEKKVRGDIKELELPVLPSDHFGLLVTLSPK
;
A
#
# COMPACT_ATOMS: atom_id res chain seq x y z
N GLU A 1 30.84 -24.87 -13.21
CA GLU A 1 29.89 -25.94 -12.81
C GLU A 1 28.98 -25.48 -11.69
N GLN A 2 29.52 -24.96 -10.58
CA GLN A 2 28.80 -24.50 -9.38
C GLN A 2 27.78 -23.33 -9.58
N ASP A 3 27.61 -22.78 -10.78
CA ASP A 3 26.58 -21.77 -11.12
C ASP A 3 25.24 -22.41 -11.59
N LYS A 4 25.10 -23.74 -11.46
CA LYS A 4 23.86 -24.49 -11.74
C LYS A 4 23.21 -25.12 -10.51
N ASP A 5 23.83 -25.00 -9.35
CA ASP A 5 23.24 -25.48 -8.09
C ASP A 5 22.16 -24.49 -7.61
N PRO A 6 21.01 -24.97 -7.10
CA PRO A 6 20.00 -24.10 -6.50
C PRO A 6 20.56 -23.41 -5.26
N PHE A 7 20.11 -22.20 -4.99
CA PHE A 7 20.60 -21.39 -3.88
C PHE A 7 19.51 -20.56 -3.21
N VAL A 8 19.78 -20.20 -1.97
CA VAL A 8 19.07 -19.14 -1.24
C VAL A 8 19.92 -17.86 -1.28
N GLY A 9 19.28 -16.76 -1.66
CA GLY A 9 19.76 -15.39 -1.52
C GLY A 9 18.81 -14.54 -0.69
N PHE A 10 19.14 -13.26 -0.51
CA PHE A 10 18.38 -12.33 0.34
C PHE A 10 18.21 -11.00 -0.36
N ASN A 11 16.99 -10.47 -0.33
CA ASN A 11 16.74 -9.07 -0.66
C ASN A 11 17.28 -8.19 0.47
N ILE A 12 17.81 -7.02 0.11
CA ILE A 12 18.29 -6.01 1.05
C ILE A 12 17.52 -4.73 0.75
N GLY A 13 16.48 -4.48 1.53
CA GLY A 13 15.80 -3.19 1.60
C GLY A 13 16.70 -2.07 2.13
N THR A 14 16.19 -0.85 2.08
CA THR A 14 16.89 0.39 2.46
C THR A 14 16.10 1.32 3.38
N ASP A 15 14.80 1.08 3.57
CA ASP A 15 13.93 1.86 4.46
C ASP A 15 14.11 1.42 5.93
N VAL A 16 15.38 1.40 6.38
CA VAL A 16 15.84 0.89 7.70
C VAL A 16 16.53 2.01 8.49
N SER A 17 16.02 2.33 9.68
CA SER A 17 16.47 3.48 10.49
C SER A 17 17.88 3.36 11.09
N ASN A 18 18.33 2.13 11.34
CA ASN A 18 19.57 1.80 12.05
C ASN A 18 20.47 0.83 11.25
N MET A 19 20.50 0.96 9.91
CA MET A 19 21.24 0.06 9.03
C MET A 19 22.75 0.06 9.29
N LEU A 20 23.39 -1.11 9.18
CA LEU A 20 24.85 -1.25 9.19
C LEU A 20 25.50 -0.45 8.06
N SER A 21 26.74 0.05 8.26
CA SER A 21 27.51 0.61 7.14
C SER A 21 27.78 -0.46 6.07
N PRO A 22 27.94 -0.11 4.78
CA PRO A 22 28.17 -1.06 3.69
C PRO A 22 29.30 -2.08 3.96
N THR A 23 30.38 -1.65 4.64
CA THR A 23 31.51 -2.50 4.99
C THR A 23 31.21 -3.45 6.17
N GLU A 24 30.31 -3.08 7.07
CA GLU A 24 29.87 -3.93 8.19
C GLU A 24 28.80 -4.92 7.73
N LEU A 25 27.86 -4.47 6.90
CA LEU A 25 26.87 -5.33 6.23
C LEU A 25 27.54 -6.47 5.46
N VAL A 26 28.57 -6.17 4.66
CA VAL A 26 29.34 -7.20 3.94
C VAL A 26 30.01 -8.20 4.89
N LYS A 27 30.59 -7.75 6.01
CA LYS A 27 31.18 -8.66 7.02
C LYS A 27 30.11 -9.50 7.71
N PHE A 28 28.95 -8.94 7.99
CA PHE A 28 27.80 -9.64 8.55
C PHE A 28 27.33 -10.73 7.59
N LEU A 29 27.09 -10.40 6.31
CA LEU A 29 26.75 -11.36 5.25
C LEU A 29 27.79 -12.49 5.15
N GLN A 30 29.08 -12.18 5.15
CA GLN A 30 30.15 -13.19 5.15
C GLN A 30 30.18 -14.06 6.42
N THR A 31 29.91 -13.48 7.59
CA THR A 31 29.84 -14.19 8.88
C THR A 31 28.66 -15.16 8.90
N GLN A 32 27.51 -14.71 8.39
CA GLN A 32 26.32 -15.53 8.20
C GLN A 32 26.48 -16.57 7.07
N LYS A 33 27.49 -16.41 6.20
CA LYS A 33 27.80 -17.22 4.99
C LYS A 33 26.85 -16.97 3.80
N VAL A 34 26.25 -15.79 3.71
CA VAL A 34 25.37 -15.39 2.60
C VAL A 34 26.19 -15.23 1.32
N ASN A 35 25.82 -15.97 0.27
CA ASN A 35 26.55 -15.99 -1.00
C ASN A 35 25.81 -15.29 -2.16
N HIS A 36 24.54 -14.93 -1.97
CA HIS A 36 23.69 -14.28 -2.98
C HIS A 36 22.87 -13.17 -2.33
N VAL A 37 22.84 -11.98 -2.92
CA VAL A 37 22.03 -10.84 -2.48
C VAL A 37 21.37 -10.14 -3.67
N ARG A 38 20.24 -9.48 -3.44
CA ARG A 38 19.58 -8.56 -4.38
C ARG A 38 19.45 -7.19 -3.74
N LEU A 39 19.80 -6.16 -4.52
CA LEU A 39 19.64 -4.74 -4.18
C LEU A 39 18.53 -4.16 -5.04
N TYR A 40 17.71 -3.27 -4.47
CA TYR A 40 16.63 -2.57 -5.19
C TYR A 40 17.12 -1.39 -6.06
N ASP A 41 18.41 -1.08 -6.01
CA ASP A 41 19.06 -0.12 -6.90
C ASP A 41 20.46 -0.60 -7.35
N ALA A 42 21.38 0.35 -7.61
CA ALA A 42 22.79 0.10 -7.87
C ALA A 42 23.68 1.04 -7.03
N ASP A 43 23.46 1.09 -5.70
CA ASP A 43 24.21 1.96 -4.79
C ASP A 43 25.74 1.83 -4.93
N PRO A 44 26.46 2.95 -5.12
CA PRO A 44 27.89 2.93 -5.41
C PRO A 44 28.77 2.68 -4.18
N GLU A 45 28.27 2.61 -2.96
CA GLU A 45 29.06 2.27 -1.76
C GLU A 45 28.94 0.79 -1.40
N LEU A 46 27.73 0.22 -1.45
CA LEU A 46 27.47 -1.22 -1.41
C LEU A 46 28.22 -1.94 -2.52
N LEU A 47 28.14 -1.47 -3.78
CA LEU A 47 28.88 -2.09 -4.89
C LEU A 47 30.40 -2.04 -4.75
N LYS A 48 30.96 -1.10 -3.97
CA LYS A 48 32.38 -1.11 -3.58
C LYS A 48 32.65 -2.05 -2.42
N ALA A 49 31.77 -2.12 -1.42
CA ALA A 49 31.91 -3.01 -0.28
C ALA A 49 31.86 -4.48 -0.69
N PHE A 50 31.04 -4.85 -1.69
CA PHE A 50 30.98 -6.21 -2.24
C PHE A 50 32.24 -6.62 -3.04
N ALA A 51 33.18 -5.72 -3.31
CA ALA A 51 34.36 -6.02 -4.12
C ALA A 51 35.25 -7.10 -3.46
N LYS A 52 35.60 -8.11 -4.26
CA LYS A 52 36.43 -9.28 -3.90
C LYS A 52 35.84 -10.19 -2.79
N THR A 53 34.59 -9.97 -2.40
CA THR A 53 33.91 -10.75 -1.34
C THR A 53 33.47 -12.16 -1.75
N LYS A 54 33.33 -12.38 -3.07
CA LYS A 54 32.68 -13.55 -3.72
C LYS A 54 31.16 -13.66 -3.55
N ILE A 55 30.52 -12.70 -2.88
CA ILE A 55 29.05 -12.62 -2.85
C ILE A 55 28.56 -12.24 -4.25
N ARG A 56 27.59 -12.99 -4.78
CA ARG A 56 26.93 -12.69 -6.05
C ARG A 56 25.80 -11.69 -5.84
N VAL A 57 25.74 -10.66 -6.68
CA VAL A 57 24.83 -9.51 -6.52
C VAL A 57 23.89 -9.42 -7.72
N ILE A 58 22.59 -9.32 -7.46
CA ILE A 58 21.63 -8.77 -8.41
C ILE A 58 21.47 -7.28 -8.07
N ILE A 59 21.65 -6.42 -9.07
CA ILE A 59 21.33 -4.99 -8.97
C ILE A 59 20.01 -4.73 -9.69
N SER A 60 19.25 -3.72 -9.25
CA SER A 60 17.99 -3.36 -9.88
C SER A 60 18.05 -1.97 -10.53
N VAL A 61 17.22 -1.76 -11.53
CA VAL A 61 16.93 -0.47 -12.14
C VAL A 61 15.64 0.05 -11.51
N PRO A 62 15.68 1.07 -10.64
CA PRO A 62 14.46 1.57 -10.00
C PRO A 62 13.41 2.03 -11.02
N ASN A 63 12.13 1.85 -10.70
CA ASN A 63 11.01 2.13 -11.63
C ASN A 63 11.02 3.57 -12.19
N ASN A 64 11.52 4.54 -11.43
CA ASN A 64 11.65 5.93 -11.88
C ASN A 64 12.75 6.17 -12.95
N GLN A 65 13.66 5.22 -13.17
CA GLN A 65 14.72 5.29 -14.20
C GLN A 65 14.29 4.64 -15.54
N LEU A 66 13.24 3.81 -15.55
CA LEU A 66 12.79 3.05 -16.72
C LEU A 66 12.54 3.94 -17.94
N LEU A 67 11.90 5.10 -17.77
CA LEU A 67 11.63 6.04 -18.85
C LEU A 67 12.91 6.56 -19.52
N ALA A 68 13.94 6.88 -18.72
CA ALA A 68 15.20 7.44 -19.23
C ALA A 68 16.06 6.39 -19.97
N ILE A 69 15.97 5.13 -19.53
CA ILE A 69 16.74 4.00 -20.09
C ILE A 69 16.04 3.41 -21.31
N GLY A 70 14.74 3.13 -21.22
CA GLY A 70 13.93 2.56 -22.31
C GLY A 70 13.72 3.52 -23.49
N SER A 71 13.88 4.83 -23.29
CA SER A 71 13.81 5.83 -24.37
C SER A 71 15.17 6.11 -25.04
N SER A 72 16.28 5.54 -24.57
CA SER A 72 17.62 5.92 -25.04
C SER A 72 18.71 4.88 -24.78
N ASN A 73 19.18 4.25 -25.85
CA ASN A 73 20.30 3.30 -25.83
C ASN A 73 21.60 3.92 -25.29
N SER A 74 21.82 5.24 -25.45
CA SER A 74 23.00 5.92 -24.90
C SER A 74 22.89 6.15 -23.40
N THR A 75 21.67 6.34 -22.88
CA THR A 75 21.41 6.35 -21.42
C THR A 75 21.65 4.96 -20.85
N ALA A 76 21.12 3.90 -21.47
CA ALA A 76 21.35 2.52 -21.06
C ALA A 76 22.84 2.14 -21.08
N ALA A 77 23.58 2.51 -22.12
CA ALA A 77 25.02 2.31 -22.20
C ALA A 77 25.79 3.09 -21.11
N SER A 78 25.39 4.33 -20.82
CA SER A 78 25.97 5.09 -19.71
C SER A 78 25.58 4.54 -18.33
N TRP A 79 24.45 3.84 -18.20
CA TRP A 79 24.05 3.18 -16.95
C TRP A 79 24.92 1.94 -16.70
N ILE A 80 25.03 1.04 -17.69
CA ILE A 80 25.93 -0.13 -17.65
C ILE A 80 27.39 0.29 -17.40
N GLY A 81 27.85 1.35 -18.06
CA GLY A 81 29.21 1.88 -17.88
C GLY A 81 29.52 2.35 -16.46
N ARG A 82 28.54 2.93 -15.75
CA ARG A 82 28.70 3.45 -14.38
C ARG A 82 28.43 2.40 -13.30
N ASN A 83 27.43 1.55 -13.52
CA ASN A 83 26.84 0.72 -12.47
C ASN A 83 27.25 -0.76 -12.57
N VAL A 84 27.83 -1.18 -13.72
CA VAL A 84 28.30 -2.56 -13.94
C VAL A 84 29.78 -2.59 -14.28
N VAL A 85 30.20 -1.93 -15.37
CA VAL A 85 31.58 -1.99 -15.89
C VAL A 85 32.59 -1.35 -14.93
N ALA A 86 32.16 -0.41 -14.08
CA ALA A 86 33.01 0.20 -13.06
C ALA A 86 33.32 -0.71 -11.85
N TYR A 87 32.58 -1.82 -11.67
CA TYR A 87 32.68 -2.70 -10.49
C TYR A 87 33.00 -4.15 -10.85
N TYR A 88 32.54 -4.63 -12.01
CA TYR A 88 32.85 -5.97 -12.51
C TYR A 88 34.28 -6.03 -13.08
N PRO A 89 35.09 -7.08 -12.81
CA PRO A 89 34.76 -8.33 -12.13
C PRO A 89 35.09 -8.36 -10.63
N GLU A 90 35.43 -7.23 -9.99
CA GLU A 90 35.75 -7.25 -8.56
C GLU A 90 34.50 -7.55 -7.71
N THR A 91 33.37 -6.92 -8.05
CA THR A 91 32.05 -7.24 -7.51
C THR A 91 31.33 -8.17 -8.49
N LEU A 92 30.88 -9.33 -8.01
CA LEU A 92 30.27 -10.38 -8.83
C LEU A 92 28.79 -10.07 -9.10
N ILE A 93 28.53 -9.05 -9.92
CA ILE A 93 27.21 -8.79 -10.48
C ILE A 93 26.83 -9.98 -11.38
N THR A 94 25.67 -10.58 -11.17
CA THR A 94 25.20 -11.77 -11.91
C THR A 94 23.91 -11.52 -12.69
N SER A 95 23.08 -10.57 -12.29
CA SER A 95 21.89 -10.16 -13.03
C SER A 95 21.53 -8.71 -12.80
N ILE A 96 20.76 -8.16 -13.75
CA ILE A 96 20.12 -6.85 -13.66
C ILE A 96 18.61 -7.08 -13.68
N SER A 97 17.93 -6.68 -12.61
CA SER A 97 16.46 -6.61 -12.52
C SER A 97 16.00 -5.26 -13.08
N VAL A 98 15.30 -5.25 -14.21
CA VAL A 98 14.88 -4.02 -14.89
C VAL A 98 13.49 -3.62 -14.40
N GLY A 99 13.43 -2.63 -13.51
CA GLY A 99 12.22 -2.33 -12.76
C GLY A 99 11.96 -3.35 -11.66
N ASP A 100 10.82 -3.17 -11.00
CA ASP A 100 10.26 -4.10 -10.02
C ASP A 100 8.73 -4.03 -10.06
N GLU A 101 8.09 -5.19 -10.22
CA GLU A 101 6.64 -5.35 -10.37
C GLU A 101 5.95 -4.37 -11.36
N VAL A 102 6.64 -3.94 -12.41
CA VAL A 102 6.23 -2.81 -13.28
C VAL A 102 4.81 -2.95 -13.85
N LEU A 103 4.37 -4.17 -14.14
CA LEU A 103 3.04 -4.46 -14.71
C LEU A 103 1.88 -4.23 -13.72
N THR A 104 2.16 -4.21 -12.41
CA THR A 104 1.16 -4.01 -11.35
C THR A 104 1.35 -2.68 -10.63
N THR A 105 2.59 -2.25 -10.38
CA THR A 105 2.89 -1.01 -9.65
C THR A 105 2.88 0.25 -10.53
N VAL A 106 3.38 0.17 -11.77
CA VAL A 106 3.46 1.30 -12.71
C VAL A 106 3.06 0.88 -14.13
N PRO A 107 1.83 0.38 -14.34
CA PRO A 107 1.40 -0.22 -15.62
C PRO A 107 1.50 0.74 -16.83
N SER A 108 1.46 2.05 -16.61
CA SER A 108 1.70 3.08 -17.64
C SER A 108 3.12 3.07 -18.22
N SER A 109 4.09 2.52 -17.48
CA SER A 109 5.49 2.36 -17.92
C SER A 109 5.78 0.98 -18.53
N ALA A 110 4.81 0.05 -18.51
CA ALA A 110 4.99 -1.30 -19.04
C ALA A 110 5.46 -1.35 -20.51
N PRO A 111 5.03 -0.47 -21.44
CA PRO A 111 5.55 -0.45 -22.82
C PRO A 111 7.04 -0.11 -22.95
N LEU A 112 7.65 0.49 -21.93
CA LEU A 112 9.08 0.87 -21.89
C LEU A 112 9.98 -0.26 -21.36
N LEU A 113 9.38 -1.32 -20.79
CA LEU A 113 10.08 -2.38 -20.08
C LEU A 113 11.00 -3.20 -21.00
N LEU A 114 10.45 -3.72 -22.11
CA LEU A 114 11.25 -4.47 -23.09
C LEU A 114 12.30 -3.57 -23.79
N PRO A 115 11.99 -2.36 -24.27
CA PRO A 115 13.01 -1.41 -24.77
C PRO A 115 14.15 -1.13 -23.78
N ALA A 116 13.86 -1.04 -22.47
CA ALA A 116 14.90 -0.87 -21.45
C ALA A 116 15.76 -2.13 -21.29
N ILE A 117 15.14 -3.31 -21.21
CA ILE A 117 15.82 -4.62 -21.15
C ILE A 117 16.73 -4.83 -22.36
N GLU A 118 16.22 -4.62 -23.58
CA GLU A 118 17.00 -4.76 -24.82
C GLU A 118 18.14 -3.73 -24.88
N SER A 119 17.91 -2.48 -24.45
CA SER A 119 18.95 -1.44 -24.45
C SER A 119 20.08 -1.74 -23.46
N LEU A 120 19.76 -2.22 -22.26
CA LEU A 120 20.74 -2.65 -21.26
C LEU A 120 21.50 -3.90 -21.70
N TYR A 121 20.80 -4.88 -22.30
CA TYR A 121 21.43 -6.08 -22.86
C TYR A 121 22.40 -5.74 -24.01
N ASN A 122 22.01 -4.87 -24.94
CA ASN A 122 22.87 -4.41 -26.03
C ASN A 122 24.13 -3.68 -25.50
N ALA A 123 24.03 -2.96 -24.38
CA ALA A 123 25.18 -2.36 -23.71
C ALA A 123 26.07 -3.40 -22.99
N LEU A 124 25.51 -4.47 -22.42
CA LEU A 124 26.28 -5.62 -21.93
C LEU A 124 26.96 -6.40 -23.06
N VAL A 125 26.33 -6.50 -24.24
CA VAL A 125 26.93 -7.09 -25.45
C VAL A 125 28.14 -6.26 -25.89
N ALA A 126 27.99 -4.94 -26.01
CA ALA A 126 29.09 -4.03 -26.34
C ALA A 126 30.24 -4.05 -25.31
N SER A 127 29.94 -4.39 -24.05
CA SER A 127 30.91 -4.56 -22.97
C SER A 127 31.47 -5.98 -22.84
N ASN A 128 31.02 -6.94 -23.67
CA ASN A 128 31.32 -8.38 -23.61
C ASN A 128 30.89 -9.09 -22.29
N LEU A 129 29.94 -8.53 -21.54
CA LEU A 129 29.45 -9.06 -20.25
C LEU A 129 28.13 -9.86 -20.34
N HIS A 130 27.47 -9.84 -21.50
CA HIS A 130 26.16 -10.47 -21.75
C HIS A 130 26.10 -12.00 -21.54
N THR A 131 27.24 -12.68 -21.41
CA THR A 131 27.30 -14.13 -21.10
C THR A 131 27.43 -14.41 -19.60
N GLN A 132 27.90 -13.44 -18.82
CA GLN A 132 28.09 -13.53 -17.36
C GLN A 132 26.94 -12.88 -16.60
N ILE A 133 26.36 -11.81 -17.15
CA ILE A 133 25.33 -10.99 -16.51
C ILE A 133 24.02 -11.13 -17.29
N LYS A 134 22.97 -11.62 -16.63
CA LYS A 134 21.62 -11.75 -17.22
C LYS A 134 20.80 -10.48 -17.03
N VAL A 135 19.77 -10.30 -17.85
CA VAL A 135 18.83 -9.17 -17.76
C VAL A 135 17.41 -9.72 -17.80
N SER A 136 16.61 -9.35 -16.82
CA SER A 136 15.20 -9.75 -16.71
C SER A 136 14.44 -8.67 -15.92
N THR A 137 13.20 -8.94 -15.51
CA THR A 137 12.33 -8.01 -14.77
C THR A 137 11.50 -8.80 -13.76
N PRO A 138 11.49 -8.46 -12.46
CA PRO A 138 10.61 -9.06 -11.48
C PRO A 138 9.13 -8.80 -11.79
N HIS A 139 8.29 -9.79 -11.51
CA HIS A 139 6.85 -9.73 -11.69
C HIS A 139 6.10 -10.27 -10.48
N ALA A 140 5.08 -9.54 -10.05
CA ALA A 140 4.11 -9.99 -9.07
C ALA A 140 3.45 -11.31 -9.50
N ALA A 141 3.21 -12.23 -8.57
CA ALA A 141 2.43 -13.45 -8.84
C ALA A 141 1.06 -13.17 -9.51
N SER A 142 0.46 -12.00 -9.26
CA SER A 142 -0.84 -11.56 -9.79
C SER A 142 -0.85 -11.23 -11.30
N ILE A 143 0.28 -11.28 -12.00
CA ILE A 143 0.27 -11.29 -13.49
C ILE A 143 -0.21 -12.64 -14.05
N MET A 144 -0.23 -13.69 -13.22
CA MET A 144 -0.79 -15.02 -13.53
C MET A 144 -2.23 -15.11 -12.99
N LEU A 145 -3.10 -15.72 -13.77
CA LEU A 145 -4.50 -15.99 -13.43
C LEU A 145 -4.74 -17.50 -13.35
N ASP A 146 -5.79 -17.87 -12.61
CA ASP A 146 -6.24 -19.26 -12.41
C ASP A 146 -5.10 -20.21 -11.98
N THR A 147 -4.26 -19.72 -11.05
CA THR A 147 -3.01 -20.36 -10.60
C THR A 147 -3.19 -21.65 -9.81
N PHE A 148 -4.40 -21.95 -9.34
CA PHE A 148 -4.75 -23.28 -8.84
C PHE A 148 -6.03 -23.80 -9.52
N PRO A 149 -6.00 -24.99 -10.14
CA PRO A 149 -4.87 -25.91 -10.23
C PRO A 149 -3.77 -25.43 -11.20
N PRO A 150 -2.47 -25.66 -10.94
CA PRO A 150 -1.37 -25.06 -11.71
C PRO A 150 -1.41 -25.38 -13.22
N SER A 151 -1.90 -26.56 -13.60
CA SER A 151 -2.09 -26.95 -15.01
C SER A 151 -3.10 -26.11 -15.81
N GLN A 152 -3.89 -25.24 -15.15
CA GLN A 152 -4.82 -24.31 -15.80
C GLN A 152 -4.30 -22.86 -15.82
N ALA A 153 -3.15 -22.57 -15.20
CA ALA A 153 -2.63 -21.22 -15.05
C ALA A 153 -2.25 -20.55 -16.39
N TYR A 154 -2.48 -19.25 -16.50
CA TYR A 154 -2.03 -18.45 -17.65
C TYR A 154 -1.70 -17.01 -17.28
N PHE A 155 -0.73 -16.40 -17.98
CA PHE A 155 -0.49 -14.97 -17.87
C PHE A 155 -1.72 -14.17 -18.35
N ASN A 156 -2.07 -13.12 -17.60
CA ASN A 156 -3.19 -12.24 -17.90
C ASN A 156 -3.10 -11.69 -19.33
N GLN A 157 -4.19 -11.82 -20.10
CA GLN A 157 -4.25 -11.48 -21.53
C GLN A 157 -3.92 -10.01 -21.81
N THR A 158 -4.20 -9.11 -20.86
CA THR A 158 -3.80 -7.68 -20.91
C THR A 158 -2.30 -7.50 -21.14
N TRP A 159 -1.46 -8.41 -20.62
CA TRP A 159 -0.01 -8.31 -20.69
C TRP A 159 0.63 -9.12 -21.82
N HIS A 160 -0.15 -9.83 -22.66
CA HIS A 160 0.42 -10.69 -23.71
C HIS A 160 1.29 -9.94 -24.72
N SER A 161 0.96 -8.67 -25.02
CA SER A 161 1.76 -7.78 -25.86
C SER A 161 3.17 -7.49 -25.34
N ILE A 162 3.42 -7.74 -24.05
CA ILE A 162 4.71 -7.52 -23.37
C ILE A 162 5.32 -8.86 -22.98
N MET A 163 4.54 -9.76 -22.36
CA MET A 163 5.00 -11.08 -21.91
C MET A 163 5.46 -11.98 -23.06
N VAL A 164 4.77 -12.00 -24.20
CA VAL A 164 5.18 -12.84 -25.34
C VAL A 164 6.57 -12.44 -25.88
N PRO A 165 6.84 -11.16 -26.25
CA PRO A 165 8.18 -10.79 -26.71
C PRO A 165 9.23 -10.80 -25.58
N LEU A 166 8.85 -10.53 -24.32
CA LEU A 166 9.75 -10.67 -23.17
C LEU A 166 10.21 -12.12 -22.98
N LEU A 167 9.30 -13.10 -22.94
CA LEU A 167 9.66 -14.52 -22.82
C LEU A 167 10.52 -15.00 -23.99
N GLN A 168 10.26 -14.51 -25.21
CA GLN A 168 11.12 -14.76 -26.36
C GLN A 168 12.52 -14.13 -26.22
N PHE A 169 12.65 -12.96 -25.57
CA PHE A 169 13.95 -12.36 -25.26
C PHE A 169 14.68 -13.17 -24.17
N LEU A 170 13.98 -13.58 -23.11
CA LEU A 170 14.55 -14.38 -22.02
C LEU A 170 15.06 -15.73 -22.53
N SER A 171 14.30 -16.42 -23.38
CA SER A 171 14.70 -17.63 -24.11
C SER A 171 15.99 -17.40 -24.92
N LYS A 172 15.99 -16.42 -25.84
CA LYS A 172 17.14 -16.10 -26.71
C LYS A 172 18.41 -15.72 -25.95
N THR A 173 18.30 -15.17 -24.75
CA THR A 173 19.44 -14.74 -23.92
C THR A 173 19.82 -15.75 -22.83
N GLY A 174 19.01 -16.80 -22.62
CA GLY A 174 19.13 -17.70 -21.49
C GLY A 174 19.08 -16.95 -20.15
N SER A 175 18.15 -16.01 -20.03
CA SER A 175 17.87 -15.24 -18.80
C SER A 175 16.62 -15.81 -18.11
N PRO A 176 16.53 -15.79 -16.76
CA PRO A 176 15.39 -16.35 -16.05
C PRO A 176 14.15 -15.45 -16.15
N LEU A 177 12.96 -16.03 -16.01
CA LEU A 177 11.76 -15.27 -15.61
C LEU A 177 11.86 -14.98 -14.11
N MET A 178 11.86 -13.71 -13.72
CA MET A 178 11.90 -13.30 -12.32
C MET A 178 10.49 -13.14 -11.77
N MET A 179 10.16 -13.86 -10.68
CA MET A 179 8.83 -13.86 -10.07
C MET A 179 8.91 -13.58 -8.57
N ASN A 180 8.05 -12.69 -8.09
CA ASN A 180 7.83 -12.44 -6.67
C ASN A 180 6.64 -13.30 -6.21
N LEU A 181 6.90 -14.33 -5.41
CA LEU A 181 5.94 -15.39 -5.07
C LEU A 181 5.75 -15.48 -3.55
N TYR A 182 4.57 -15.07 -3.07
CA TYR A 182 4.26 -14.97 -1.64
C TYR A 182 3.08 -15.88 -1.23
N PRO A 183 3.34 -17.10 -0.74
CA PRO A 183 2.32 -17.97 -0.12
C PRO A 183 1.51 -17.32 1.00
N TYR A 184 2.10 -16.35 1.73
CA TYR A 184 1.39 -15.54 2.72
C TYR A 184 0.14 -14.85 2.13
N TYR A 185 0.29 -14.13 1.02
CA TYR A 185 -0.82 -13.45 0.37
C TYR A 185 -1.85 -14.44 -0.21
N VAL A 186 -1.40 -15.59 -0.73
CA VAL A 186 -2.29 -16.66 -1.19
C VAL A 186 -3.16 -17.17 -0.03
N TYR A 187 -2.56 -17.42 1.14
CA TYR A 187 -3.28 -17.86 2.34
C TYR A 187 -4.33 -16.83 2.79
N MET A 188 -3.91 -15.58 2.97
CA MET A 188 -4.75 -14.48 3.44
C MET A 188 -5.93 -14.19 2.51
N GLN A 189 -5.73 -14.27 1.19
CA GLN A 189 -6.80 -14.07 0.20
C GLN A 189 -7.79 -15.24 0.14
N ASN A 190 -7.33 -16.48 0.36
CA ASN A 190 -8.16 -17.69 0.24
C ASN A 190 -8.94 -18.07 1.51
N LYS A 191 -8.88 -17.29 2.59
CA LYS A 191 -9.78 -17.38 3.76
C LYS A 191 -9.94 -18.80 4.34
N GLY A 192 -8.84 -19.55 4.40
CA GLY A 192 -8.80 -20.91 4.96
C GLY A 192 -9.21 -22.04 4.01
N VAL A 193 -9.43 -21.78 2.71
CA VAL A 193 -9.55 -22.85 1.69
C VAL A 193 -8.21 -23.56 1.49
N VAL A 194 -7.10 -22.80 1.53
CA VAL A 194 -5.74 -23.34 1.57
C VAL A 194 -5.34 -23.58 3.04
N PRO A 195 -4.87 -24.77 3.44
CA PRO A 195 -4.38 -25.02 4.79
C PRO A 195 -3.15 -24.17 5.12
N LEU A 196 -3.06 -23.61 6.34
CA LEU A 196 -1.86 -22.88 6.80
C LEU A 196 -0.62 -23.79 6.71
N ASP A 197 -0.78 -25.04 7.14
CA ASP A 197 0.25 -26.08 7.07
C ASP A 197 0.86 -26.22 5.65
N ASN A 198 0.05 -26.14 4.59
CA ASN A 198 0.52 -26.20 3.20
C ASN A 198 1.34 -24.95 2.82
N CYS A 199 0.93 -23.78 3.28
CA CYS A 199 1.67 -22.53 3.05
C CYS A 199 3.02 -22.50 3.79
N LEU A 200 3.13 -23.19 4.93
CA LEU A 200 4.33 -23.27 5.77
C LEU A 200 5.24 -24.48 5.47
N PHE A 201 4.95 -25.24 4.40
CA PHE A 201 5.62 -26.51 4.04
C PHE A 201 5.52 -27.63 5.10
N GLU A 202 4.58 -27.54 6.04
CA GLU A 202 4.41 -28.51 7.11
C GLU A 202 3.71 -29.81 6.65
N PRO A 203 3.93 -30.96 7.32
CA PRO A 203 3.42 -32.25 6.87
C PRO A 203 1.89 -32.33 6.83
N LEU A 204 1.34 -32.47 5.63
CA LEU A 204 -0.10 -32.63 5.40
C LEU A 204 -0.56 -34.08 5.57
N THR A 205 -1.81 -34.24 6.01
CA THR A 205 -2.55 -35.49 5.77
C THR A 205 -2.93 -35.58 4.29
N PRO A 206 -2.95 -36.77 3.64
CA PRO A 206 -3.30 -36.90 2.22
C PRO A 206 -4.68 -36.34 1.81
N SER A 207 -5.61 -36.19 2.75
CA SER A 207 -6.90 -35.52 2.55
C SER A 207 -6.87 -33.98 2.58
N LYS A 208 -5.70 -33.38 2.81
CA LYS A 208 -5.43 -31.92 2.79
C LYS A 208 -4.43 -31.52 1.68
N GLU A 209 -3.83 -32.47 0.97
CA GLU A 209 -2.88 -32.19 -0.11
C GLU A 209 -3.58 -31.47 -1.26
N MET A 210 -2.90 -30.50 -1.88
CA MET A 210 -3.45 -29.74 -2.99
C MET A 210 -3.26 -30.51 -4.29
N VAL A 211 -4.23 -31.37 -4.64
CA VAL A 211 -4.17 -32.21 -5.85
C VAL A 211 -4.66 -31.44 -7.07
N ASP A 212 -3.85 -31.40 -8.12
CA ASP A 212 -4.26 -30.90 -9.44
C ASP A 212 -5.15 -31.95 -10.16
N PRO A 213 -6.41 -31.64 -10.50
CA PRO A 213 -7.36 -32.61 -11.05
C PRO A 213 -7.11 -32.94 -12.54
N ASN A 214 -6.24 -32.21 -13.24
CA ASN A 214 -5.94 -32.43 -14.66
C ASN A 214 -4.64 -33.24 -14.85
N THR A 215 -3.67 -33.06 -13.94
CA THR A 215 -2.36 -33.76 -13.99
C THR A 215 -2.22 -34.86 -12.94
N LEU A 216 -3.06 -34.87 -11.91
CA LEU A 216 -2.94 -35.71 -10.71
C LEU A 216 -1.61 -35.52 -9.96
N LEU A 217 -1.01 -34.33 -10.06
CA LEU A 217 0.13 -33.92 -9.25
C LEU A 217 -0.33 -33.47 -7.87
N HIS A 218 0.40 -33.90 -6.84
CA HIS A 218 0.13 -33.60 -5.43
C HIS A 218 1.06 -32.49 -4.96
N TYR A 219 0.51 -31.31 -4.66
CA TYR A 219 1.27 -30.18 -4.13
C TYR A 219 1.21 -30.19 -2.60
N THR A 220 2.35 -30.47 -1.97
CA THR A 220 2.53 -30.47 -0.51
C THR A 220 2.70 -29.06 0.05
N ASN A 221 3.08 -28.10 -0.78
CA ASN A 221 3.21 -26.69 -0.43
C ASN A 221 2.74 -25.75 -1.56
N VAL A 222 2.46 -24.50 -1.20
CA VAL A 222 1.94 -23.49 -2.13
C VAL A 222 3.02 -22.95 -3.08
N LEU A 223 4.28 -22.86 -2.65
CA LEU A 223 5.33 -22.25 -3.47
C LEU A 223 5.58 -23.06 -4.76
N ASP A 224 5.66 -24.39 -4.64
CA ASP A 224 5.77 -25.29 -5.79
C ASP A 224 4.59 -25.12 -6.76
N ALA A 225 3.37 -24.97 -6.24
CA ALA A 225 2.19 -24.72 -7.06
C ALA A 225 2.25 -23.37 -7.78
N MET A 226 2.80 -22.33 -7.15
CA MET A 226 3.02 -21.02 -7.78
C MET A 226 4.14 -21.05 -8.85
N VAL A 227 5.20 -21.83 -8.63
CA VAL A 227 6.30 -22.02 -9.58
C VAL A 227 5.83 -22.83 -10.80
N ASP A 228 5.10 -23.93 -10.59
CA ASP A 228 4.54 -24.73 -11.69
C ASP A 228 3.44 -23.98 -12.46
N ALA A 229 2.66 -23.12 -11.78
CA ALA A 229 1.74 -22.20 -12.45
C ALA A 229 2.46 -21.21 -13.39
N ALA A 230 3.69 -20.79 -13.05
CA ALA A 230 4.53 -19.97 -13.93
C ALA A 230 5.05 -20.77 -15.14
N TYR A 231 5.53 -22.01 -14.93
CA TYR A 231 5.94 -22.89 -16.04
C TYR A 231 4.78 -23.21 -17.00
N VAL A 232 3.58 -23.48 -16.48
CA VAL A 232 2.37 -23.70 -17.29
C VAL A 232 1.96 -22.41 -18.01
N SER A 233 2.05 -21.25 -17.35
CA SER A 233 1.75 -19.95 -17.97
C SER A 233 2.70 -19.62 -19.13
N MET A 234 3.99 -19.95 -19.03
CA MET A 234 4.95 -19.85 -20.15
C MET A 234 4.64 -20.84 -21.26
N LYS A 235 4.34 -22.09 -20.91
CA LYS A 235 3.99 -23.17 -21.85
C LYS A 235 2.75 -22.84 -22.68
N ASN A 236 1.76 -22.18 -22.07
CA ASN A 236 0.56 -21.67 -22.75
C ASN A 236 0.85 -20.53 -23.74
N LEU A 237 2.03 -19.91 -23.69
CA LEU A 237 2.57 -18.97 -24.69
C LEU A 237 3.61 -19.61 -25.64
N ASN A 238 3.75 -20.95 -25.63
CA ASN A 238 4.73 -21.75 -26.38
C ASN A 238 6.20 -21.51 -26.01
N VAL A 239 6.48 -21.18 -24.74
CA VAL A 239 7.84 -21.06 -24.19
C VAL A 239 8.02 -22.08 -23.06
N SER A 240 9.12 -22.83 -23.05
CA SER A 240 9.35 -23.92 -22.07
C SER A 240 10.82 -24.15 -21.70
N ASP A 241 11.70 -23.25 -22.15
CA ASP A 241 13.16 -23.28 -21.96
C ASP A 241 13.65 -22.17 -21.00
N VAL A 242 12.78 -21.22 -20.67
CA VAL A 242 13.02 -20.18 -19.66
C VAL A 242 12.79 -20.75 -18.27
N VAL A 243 13.80 -20.67 -17.41
CA VAL A 243 13.71 -21.08 -16.00
C VAL A 243 13.13 -19.97 -15.13
N VAL A 244 12.41 -20.33 -14.07
CA VAL A 244 11.91 -19.40 -13.06
C VAL A 244 12.97 -19.14 -11.99
N LEU A 245 13.20 -17.87 -11.67
CA LEU A 245 13.95 -17.41 -10.51
C LEU A 245 12.96 -16.71 -9.56
N VAL A 246 12.86 -17.19 -8.32
CA VAL A 246 12.01 -16.53 -7.33
C VAL A 246 12.78 -15.36 -6.73
N THR A 247 12.45 -14.14 -7.13
CA THR A 247 13.16 -12.91 -6.72
C THR A 247 12.72 -12.39 -5.36
N GLU A 248 11.52 -12.75 -4.91
CA GLU A 248 11.01 -12.48 -3.56
C GLU A 248 10.11 -13.62 -3.11
N SER A 249 10.23 -13.98 -1.84
CA SER A 249 9.42 -14.98 -1.14
C SER A 249 9.69 -14.84 0.36
N GLY A 250 8.65 -14.79 1.20
CA GLY A 250 8.81 -14.58 2.64
C GLY A 250 7.50 -14.66 3.41
N TRP A 251 7.54 -14.28 4.68
CA TRP A 251 6.38 -14.21 5.57
C TRP A 251 6.63 -13.18 6.68
N PRO A 252 5.68 -12.27 6.99
CA PRO A 252 5.89 -11.19 7.97
C PRO A 252 5.75 -11.69 9.41
N SER A 253 6.59 -11.17 10.32
CA SER A 253 6.66 -11.60 11.73
C SER A 253 5.69 -10.87 12.68
N GLU A 254 5.11 -9.76 12.23
CA GLU A 254 4.16 -8.93 12.97
C GLU A 254 3.19 -8.28 11.94
N GLY A 255 1.96 -7.95 12.33
CA GLY A 255 0.94 -7.40 11.43
C GLY A 255 -0.23 -6.76 12.18
N ASP A 256 -1.16 -6.14 11.44
CA ASP A 256 -2.33 -5.47 12.04
C ASP A 256 -3.46 -6.47 12.43
N SER A 257 -4.54 -5.98 13.06
CA SER A 257 -5.66 -6.84 13.51
C SER A 257 -6.40 -7.62 12.41
N LYS A 258 -6.15 -7.31 11.13
CA LYS A 258 -6.64 -8.02 9.93
C LYS A 258 -5.64 -9.07 9.44
N GLU A 259 -4.42 -9.08 9.97
CA GLU A 259 -3.30 -9.95 9.59
C GLU A 259 -2.84 -10.88 10.73
N PRO A 260 -3.75 -11.60 11.44
CA PRO A 260 -3.42 -12.37 12.65
C PRO A 260 -2.51 -13.59 12.44
N TYR A 261 -2.04 -13.81 11.21
CA TYR A 261 -1.08 -14.86 10.84
C TYR A 261 0.31 -14.31 10.52
N ALA A 262 0.50 -12.99 10.53
CA ALA A 262 1.80 -12.35 10.54
C ALA A 262 2.38 -12.46 11.97
N THR A 263 3.11 -13.55 12.24
CA THR A 263 3.64 -13.89 13.56
C THR A 263 5.06 -14.43 13.45
N ILE A 264 5.86 -14.22 14.48
CA ILE A 264 7.25 -14.68 14.58
C ILE A 264 7.33 -16.20 14.30
N ASP A 265 6.46 -17.00 14.91
CA ASP A 265 6.45 -18.47 14.76
C ASP A 265 6.16 -18.91 13.31
N ASN A 266 5.20 -18.27 12.63
CA ASN A 266 4.91 -18.57 11.23
C ASN A 266 6.04 -18.08 10.30
N ALA A 267 6.65 -16.94 10.60
CA ALA A 267 7.73 -16.36 9.82
C ALA A 267 9.02 -17.20 9.89
N ASP A 268 9.35 -17.73 11.08
CA ASP A 268 10.40 -18.74 11.25
C ASP A 268 10.05 -20.01 10.47
N THR A 269 8.90 -20.63 10.74
CA THR A 269 8.51 -21.91 10.12
C THR A 269 8.56 -21.82 8.59
N TYR A 270 8.01 -20.74 8.01
CA TYR A 270 8.04 -20.50 6.58
C TYR A 270 9.47 -20.40 6.03
N ASN A 271 10.29 -19.48 6.56
CA ASN A 271 11.62 -19.24 6.01
C ASN A 271 12.59 -20.40 6.29
N SER A 272 12.46 -21.06 7.44
CA SER A 272 13.24 -22.24 7.81
C SER A 272 12.95 -23.44 6.92
N ASN A 273 11.67 -23.74 6.67
CA ASN A 273 11.28 -24.82 5.79
C ASN A 273 11.56 -24.50 4.31
N LEU A 274 11.40 -23.24 3.89
CA LEU A 274 11.81 -22.78 2.55
C LEU A 274 13.30 -23.03 2.29
N ILE A 275 14.18 -22.59 3.19
CA ILE A 275 15.63 -22.81 3.06
C ILE A 275 15.95 -24.30 2.96
N LYS A 276 15.29 -25.11 3.78
CA LYS A 276 15.44 -26.57 3.78
C LYS A 276 14.99 -27.19 2.45
N HIS A 277 13.78 -26.90 1.97
CA HIS A 277 13.24 -27.40 0.69
C HIS A 277 14.21 -27.15 -0.48
N ILE A 278 14.79 -25.95 -0.55
CA ILE A 278 15.75 -25.56 -1.61
C ILE A 278 17.06 -26.35 -1.51
N PHE A 279 17.57 -26.61 -0.29
CA PHE A 279 18.80 -27.39 -0.09
C PHE A 279 18.62 -28.91 -0.15
N ASP A 280 17.44 -29.43 0.20
CA ASP A 280 17.06 -30.83 0.00
C ASP A 280 16.85 -31.18 -1.50
N ARG A 281 16.76 -30.16 -2.36
CA ARG A 281 16.65 -30.23 -3.82
C ARG A 281 15.45 -31.08 -4.30
N THR A 282 14.30 -30.94 -3.65
CA THR A 282 13.13 -31.76 -3.97
C THR A 282 12.51 -31.45 -5.33
N GLY A 283 12.78 -30.26 -5.89
CA GLY A 283 12.13 -29.76 -7.10
C GLY A 283 10.65 -29.47 -6.86
N THR A 284 9.91 -29.22 -7.95
CA THR A 284 8.44 -29.08 -7.92
C THR A 284 7.77 -30.37 -8.42
N PRO A 285 6.46 -30.61 -8.16
CA PRO A 285 5.75 -31.77 -8.70
C PRO A 285 5.75 -31.89 -10.23
N MET A 286 5.76 -30.78 -10.99
CA MET A 286 5.89 -30.82 -12.45
C MET A 286 7.35 -30.92 -12.93
N HIS A 287 8.32 -30.40 -12.15
CA HIS A 287 9.75 -30.39 -12.46
C HIS A 287 10.60 -30.90 -11.28
N PRO A 288 10.50 -32.20 -10.91
CA PRO A 288 11.27 -32.78 -9.81
C PRO A 288 12.78 -32.83 -10.07
N GLU A 289 13.21 -32.68 -11.33
CA GLU A 289 14.62 -32.54 -11.71
C GLU A 289 15.22 -31.14 -11.47
N MET A 290 14.39 -30.13 -11.14
CA MET A 290 14.79 -28.72 -11.12
C MET A 290 14.19 -27.98 -9.93
N THR A 291 15.00 -27.76 -8.91
CA THR A 291 14.68 -26.83 -7.81
C THR A 291 14.98 -25.39 -8.26
N PRO A 292 14.04 -24.44 -8.12
CA PRO A 292 14.34 -23.03 -8.38
C PRO A 292 15.33 -22.48 -7.36
N SER A 293 16.05 -21.42 -7.71
CA SER A 293 16.70 -20.56 -6.71
C SER A 293 15.71 -19.53 -6.17
N VAL A 294 15.88 -19.14 -4.92
CA VAL A 294 15.01 -18.19 -4.23
C VAL A 294 15.80 -17.07 -3.56
N TYR A 295 15.26 -15.86 -3.58
CA TYR A 295 15.68 -14.74 -2.76
C TYR A 295 14.61 -14.49 -1.68
N ILE A 296 15.00 -14.64 -0.42
CA ILE A 296 14.10 -14.37 0.70
C ILE A 296 13.84 -12.87 0.79
N TYR A 297 12.57 -12.51 0.98
CA TYR A 297 12.12 -11.17 1.33
C TYR A 297 11.78 -11.16 2.84
N GLU A 298 12.65 -10.66 3.72
CA GLU A 298 13.96 -10.06 3.42
C GLU A 298 15.01 -10.16 4.53
N LEU A 299 16.16 -9.50 4.35
CA LEU A 299 17.24 -9.52 5.34
C LEU A 299 16.95 -8.69 6.59
N PHE A 300 16.34 -7.49 6.47
CA PHE A 300 16.12 -6.58 7.58
C PHE A 300 14.66 -6.09 7.66
N ASN A 301 14.15 -5.84 8.87
CA ASN A 301 12.90 -5.11 9.05
C ASN A 301 13.07 -3.65 8.59
N GLU A 302 12.38 -3.28 7.51
CA GLU A 302 12.31 -1.91 6.99
C GLU A 302 11.36 -1.04 7.83
N ASP A 303 11.83 -0.65 9.03
CA ASP A 303 11.05 0.08 10.04
C ASP A 303 10.63 1.51 9.66
N LEU A 304 11.00 2.00 8.47
CA LEU A 304 10.53 3.26 7.89
C LEU A 304 9.38 3.08 6.88
N ARG A 305 8.97 1.85 6.55
CA ARG A 305 7.87 1.60 5.59
C ARG A 305 6.51 2.00 6.15
N SER A 306 5.63 2.41 5.25
CA SER A 306 4.26 2.84 5.57
C SER A 306 3.32 1.63 5.82
N PRO A 307 2.22 1.81 6.58
CA PRO A 307 1.29 0.72 6.90
C PRO A 307 0.74 -0.03 5.67
N PRO A 308 0.38 -1.33 5.80
CA PRO A 308 0.16 -2.09 7.04
C PRO A 308 1.43 -2.47 7.82
N VAL A 309 1.27 -2.89 9.07
CA VAL A 309 2.37 -3.19 10.01
C VAL A 309 3.27 -4.35 9.50
N SER A 310 2.69 -5.25 8.71
CA SER A 310 3.41 -6.33 8.02
C SER A 310 4.54 -5.83 7.12
N GLU A 311 4.36 -4.69 6.43
CA GLU A 311 5.36 -4.16 5.50
C GLU A 311 6.68 -3.74 6.15
N ALA A 312 6.66 -3.40 7.44
CA ALA A 312 7.86 -3.11 8.23
C ALA A 312 8.51 -4.37 8.86
N SER A 313 7.93 -5.56 8.63
CA SER A 313 8.10 -6.75 9.48
C SER A 313 8.46 -8.04 8.71
N TRP A 314 9.01 -7.92 7.51
CA TRP A 314 9.40 -9.06 6.65
C TRP A 314 10.82 -9.60 6.89
N GLY A 315 11.60 -8.95 7.76
CA GLY A 315 13.03 -9.21 7.93
C GLY A 315 13.37 -10.39 8.84
N LEU A 316 14.49 -11.04 8.54
CA LEU A 316 15.14 -12.01 9.43
C LEU A 316 15.86 -11.34 10.61
N PHE A 317 16.30 -10.09 10.44
CA PHE A 317 17.02 -9.31 11.45
C PHE A 317 16.40 -7.92 11.61
N TYR A 318 16.51 -7.33 12.80
CA TYR A 318 16.34 -5.88 12.95
C TYR A 318 17.55 -5.15 12.37
N GLY A 319 17.44 -3.87 12.00
CA GLY A 319 18.54 -3.10 11.37
C GLY A 319 19.86 -3.09 12.14
N ASN A 320 19.79 -3.17 13.48
CA ASN A 320 20.92 -3.34 14.40
C ASN A 320 21.63 -4.72 14.30
N SER A 321 21.19 -5.59 13.39
CA SER A 321 21.64 -6.98 13.17
C SER A 321 21.38 -7.98 14.30
N THR A 322 20.46 -7.69 15.23
CA THR A 322 19.89 -8.73 16.11
C THR A 322 18.80 -9.51 15.35
N PRO A 323 18.74 -10.85 15.49
CA PRO A 323 17.72 -11.67 14.82
C PRO A 323 16.32 -11.36 15.34
N VAL A 324 15.32 -11.35 14.45
CA VAL A 324 13.90 -11.35 14.83
C VAL A 324 13.50 -12.75 15.31
N TYR A 325 14.01 -13.79 14.64
CA TYR A 325 13.89 -15.21 14.98
C TYR A 325 15.13 -16.00 14.54
N LEU A 326 15.28 -17.24 15.03
CA LEU A 326 16.39 -18.13 14.69
C LEU A 326 15.95 -19.17 13.65
N LEU A 327 16.56 -19.18 12.48
CA LEU A 327 16.18 -20.14 11.43
C LEU A 327 16.58 -21.60 11.78
N HIS A 328 15.58 -22.47 11.86
CA HIS A 328 15.62 -23.88 12.28
C HIS A 328 15.93 -24.85 11.13
N VAL A 329 16.97 -24.59 10.33
CA VAL A 329 17.36 -25.40 9.16
C VAL A 329 17.98 -26.76 9.56
N SER A 330 17.11 -27.70 9.94
CA SER A 330 17.49 -29.04 10.42
C SER A 330 18.17 -29.87 9.34
N GLY A 331 19.40 -30.33 9.62
CA GLY A 331 20.14 -31.29 8.79
C GLY A 331 21.28 -30.70 7.95
N SER A 332 21.20 -29.43 7.53
CA SER A 332 22.17 -28.86 6.57
C SER A 332 23.53 -28.47 7.15
N GLY A 333 23.72 -28.51 8.48
CA GLY A 333 25.01 -28.32 9.16
C GLY A 333 25.63 -26.91 9.11
N THR A 334 25.21 -26.07 8.18
CA THR A 334 25.57 -24.65 8.07
C THR A 334 24.45 -23.85 7.42
N PHE A 335 24.04 -22.74 8.05
CA PHE A 335 23.60 -21.44 7.48
C PHE A 335 22.61 -20.74 8.44
N LEU A 336 22.68 -19.41 8.54
CA LEU A 336 21.79 -18.48 9.29
C LEU A 336 21.44 -18.71 10.78
N ALA A 337 22.11 -19.63 11.49
CA ALA A 337 22.04 -19.68 12.96
C ALA A 337 23.40 -19.97 13.63
N ASN A 338 24.48 -19.34 13.14
CA ASN A 338 25.77 -19.38 13.86
C ASN A 338 25.80 -18.26 14.92
N ASP A 339 25.09 -18.49 16.02
CA ASP A 339 24.79 -17.55 17.11
C ASP A 339 25.98 -16.65 17.51
N THR A 340 25.87 -15.36 17.19
CA THR A 340 26.83 -14.31 17.55
C THR A 340 26.60 -13.74 18.95
N THR A 341 25.48 -14.07 19.61
CA THR A 341 25.13 -13.63 20.98
C THR A 341 25.63 -14.61 22.05
N ASN A 342 25.84 -15.87 21.67
CA ASN A 342 26.14 -17.00 22.55
C ASN A 342 25.07 -17.22 23.65
N GLN A 343 23.81 -16.92 23.36
CA GLN A 343 22.68 -16.86 24.29
C GLN A 343 21.39 -17.51 23.75
N THR A 344 21.51 -18.61 23.02
CA THR A 344 20.39 -19.54 22.79
C THR A 344 19.91 -20.21 24.09
N TYR A 345 18.59 -20.33 24.26
CA TYR A 345 17.86 -21.10 25.27
C TYR A 345 16.98 -22.17 24.61
N CYS A 346 16.50 -23.16 25.37
CA CYS A 346 15.56 -24.18 24.87
C CYS A 346 14.24 -24.12 25.65
N ILE A 347 13.11 -23.88 24.97
CA ILE A 347 11.78 -23.70 25.59
C ILE A 347 10.76 -24.70 25.05
N ALA A 348 9.64 -24.88 25.75
CA ALA A 348 8.54 -25.72 25.28
C ALA A 348 7.70 -24.98 24.21
N MET A 349 7.38 -25.67 23.11
CA MET A 349 6.55 -25.13 22.02
C MET A 349 5.11 -24.84 22.48
N ASP A 350 4.43 -23.95 21.76
CA ASP A 350 2.98 -23.71 21.89
C ASP A 350 2.14 -24.80 21.21
N GLY A 351 0.87 -24.89 21.60
CA GLY A 351 -0.09 -25.86 21.02
C GLY A 351 0.12 -27.34 21.38
N VAL A 352 1.28 -27.74 21.92
CA VAL A 352 1.59 -29.13 22.33
C VAL A 352 0.61 -29.64 23.38
N ASP A 353 0.17 -30.90 23.25
CA ASP A 353 -0.73 -31.50 24.24
C ASP A 353 -0.04 -31.69 25.61
N ALA A 354 -0.78 -31.39 26.67
CA ALA A 354 -0.25 -31.37 28.03
C ALA A 354 0.25 -32.74 28.54
N LYS A 355 -0.14 -33.87 27.95
CA LYS A 355 0.34 -35.20 28.36
C LYS A 355 1.68 -35.54 27.71
N THR A 356 1.84 -35.26 26.42
CA THR A 356 3.14 -35.41 25.75
C THR A 356 4.16 -34.43 26.33
N LEU A 357 3.75 -33.19 26.60
CA LEU A 357 4.61 -32.20 27.24
C LEU A 357 5.01 -32.58 28.68
N GLN A 358 4.07 -33.12 29.48
CA GLN A 358 4.39 -33.66 30.81
C GLN A 358 5.35 -34.86 30.70
N ALA A 359 5.14 -35.79 29.77
CA ALA A 359 6.03 -36.93 29.58
C ALA A 359 7.45 -36.53 29.15
N ALA A 360 7.60 -35.43 28.40
CA ALA A 360 8.89 -34.84 28.06
C ALA A 360 9.56 -34.14 29.27
N LEU A 361 8.78 -33.41 30.08
CA LEU A 361 9.24 -32.81 31.36
C LEU A 361 9.70 -33.90 32.35
N ASP A 362 8.91 -34.96 32.53
CA ASP A 362 9.24 -36.12 33.37
C ASP A 362 10.54 -36.80 32.89
N TRP A 363 10.72 -36.89 31.56
CA TRP A 363 11.97 -37.41 30.98
C TRP A 363 13.16 -36.48 31.26
N ALA A 364 12.99 -35.15 31.11
CA ALA A 364 14.04 -34.17 31.33
C ALA A 364 14.55 -34.19 32.77
N CYS A 365 13.63 -34.14 33.75
CA CYS A 365 13.96 -34.15 35.17
C CYS A 365 14.49 -35.51 35.66
N GLY A 366 13.99 -36.61 35.09
CA GLY A 366 14.41 -37.97 35.43
C GLY A 366 15.61 -38.45 34.59
N PRO A 367 15.40 -39.28 33.55
CA PRO A 367 16.46 -39.78 32.65
C PRO A 367 17.45 -38.74 32.12
N GLY A 368 16.99 -37.56 31.70
CA GLY A 368 17.83 -36.47 31.16
C GLY A 368 18.69 -35.76 32.23
N ARG A 369 18.30 -35.87 33.51
CA ARG A 369 18.98 -35.25 34.66
C ARG A 369 19.23 -33.75 34.46
N SER A 370 18.20 -32.99 34.07
CA SER A 370 18.22 -31.53 34.13
C SER A 370 18.01 -31.04 35.58
N ASN A 371 18.32 -29.77 35.85
CA ASN A 371 18.08 -29.17 37.17
C ASN A 371 16.61 -28.75 37.29
N CYS A 372 15.76 -29.66 37.77
CA CYS A 372 14.36 -29.36 38.06
C CYS A 372 14.10 -28.86 39.50
N SER A 373 15.12 -28.34 40.19
CA SER A 373 14.98 -27.81 41.55
C SER A 373 14.23 -26.46 41.57
N GLU A 374 14.58 -25.54 40.68
CA GLU A 374 14.01 -24.18 40.62
C GLU A 374 12.50 -24.15 40.30
N ILE A 375 11.95 -25.26 39.77
CA ILE A 375 10.53 -25.44 39.44
C ILE A 375 9.75 -26.21 40.53
N GLN A 376 10.31 -26.39 41.73
CA GLN A 376 9.60 -27.01 42.85
C GLN A 376 8.75 -25.99 43.64
N PRO A 377 7.68 -26.40 44.33
CA PRO A 377 6.80 -25.50 45.07
C PRO A 377 7.54 -24.63 46.10
N GLY A 378 7.64 -23.34 45.81
CA GLY A 378 8.33 -22.34 46.65
C GLY A 378 9.61 -21.75 46.03
N GLU A 379 10.11 -22.35 44.95
CA GLU A 379 11.37 -21.95 44.30
C GLU A 379 11.19 -20.91 43.17
N SER A 380 12.31 -20.37 42.68
CA SER A 380 12.36 -19.12 41.89
C SER A 380 11.59 -19.14 40.56
N CYS A 381 11.44 -20.33 39.96
CA CYS A 381 10.79 -20.59 38.68
C CYS A 381 9.50 -21.44 38.81
N TYR A 382 8.94 -21.58 40.01
CA TYR A 382 7.68 -22.32 40.20
C TYR A 382 6.47 -21.62 39.56
N GLN A 383 6.50 -20.29 39.46
CA GLN A 383 5.43 -19.49 38.86
C GLN A 383 5.83 -18.97 37.47
N PRO A 384 4.92 -18.99 36.48
CA PRO A 384 3.53 -19.45 36.57
C PRO A 384 3.43 -20.97 36.66
N ASN A 385 2.64 -21.48 37.63
CA ASN A 385 2.48 -22.92 37.89
C ASN A 385 1.69 -23.61 36.77
N ASN A 386 2.37 -23.97 35.68
CA ASN A 386 1.85 -24.75 34.56
C ASN A 386 2.97 -25.57 33.88
N VAL A 387 2.55 -26.64 33.20
CA VAL A 387 3.47 -27.61 32.56
C VAL A 387 4.40 -26.94 31.54
N LYS A 388 3.95 -25.92 30.79
CA LYS A 388 4.77 -25.25 29.77
C LYS A 388 5.94 -24.46 30.37
N GLY A 389 5.69 -23.70 31.45
CA GLY A 389 6.74 -22.97 32.18
C GLY A 389 7.78 -23.91 32.79
N HIS A 390 7.30 -24.96 33.46
CA HIS A 390 8.15 -25.98 34.08
C HIS A 390 8.96 -26.78 33.05
N ALA A 391 8.32 -27.20 31.96
CA ALA A 391 8.98 -27.87 30.82
C ALA A 391 10.05 -26.98 30.19
N SER A 392 9.75 -25.71 29.91
CA SER A 392 10.71 -24.77 29.33
C SER A 392 11.98 -24.64 30.18
N PHE A 393 11.84 -24.51 31.52
CA PHE A 393 13.01 -24.46 32.40
C PHE A 393 13.81 -25.77 32.41
N ALA A 394 13.11 -26.91 32.48
CA ALA A 394 13.73 -28.24 32.47
C ALA A 394 14.46 -28.54 31.15
N PHE A 395 13.88 -28.14 30.01
CA PHE A 395 14.44 -28.29 28.67
C PHE A 395 15.68 -27.41 28.50
N ASN A 396 15.61 -26.13 28.89
CA ASN A 396 16.77 -25.25 28.87
C ASN A 396 17.90 -25.77 29.77
N SER A 397 17.59 -26.21 31.00
CA SER A 397 18.62 -26.76 31.89
C SER A 397 19.28 -28.03 31.35
N TYR A 398 18.60 -28.82 30.51
CA TYR A 398 19.21 -29.93 29.78
C TYR A 398 20.09 -29.43 28.63
N TYR A 399 19.54 -28.57 27.77
CA TYR A 399 20.20 -28.01 26.59
C TYR A 399 21.54 -27.32 26.91
N GLN A 400 21.58 -26.47 27.95
CA GLN A 400 22.84 -25.82 28.37
C GLN A 400 23.85 -26.83 28.94
N LYS A 401 23.37 -27.88 29.64
CA LYS A 401 24.19 -28.93 30.27
C LYS A 401 24.84 -29.85 29.24
N GLU A 402 24.13 -30.19 28.16
CA GLU A 402 24.66 -30.95 27.02
C GLU A 402 25.45 -30.04 26.03
N GLY A 403 25.91 -28.86 26.49
CA GLY A 403 26.77 -27.97 25.71
C GLY A 403 26.12 -27.40 24.45
N ARG A 404 24.78 -27.32 24.41
CA ARG A 404 23.97 -26.87 23.26
C ARG A 404 24.16 -27.73 22.00
N ALA A 405 24.50 -29.00 22.16
CA ALA A 405 24.68 -29.94 21.05
C ALA A 405 23.44 -30.02 20.15
N SER A 406 23.62 -30.22 18.85
CA SER A 406 22.52 -30.39 17.90
C SER A 406 21.62 -31.58 18.33
N GLY A 407 20.30 -31.38 18.33
CA GLY A 407 19.33 -32.36 18.83
C GLY A 407 19.12 -32.39 20.36
N SER A 408 19.89 -31.64 21.16
CA SER A 408 19.66 -31.55 22.61
C SER A 408 18.47 -30.66 23.02
N CYS A 409 17.83 -30.00 22.04
CA CYS A 409 16.56 -29.29 22.18
C CYS A 409 15.54 -29.80 21.14
N ASP A 410 15.17 -31.07 21.26
CA ASP A 410 14.13 -31.72 20.44
C ASP A 410 12.99 -32.24 21.32
N PHE A 411 13.33 -33.10 22.29
CA PHE A 411 12.38 -33.74 23.21
C PHE A 411 11.24 -34.52 22.52
N LYS A 412 11.47 -34.98 21.27
CA LYS A 412 10.49 -35.51 20.30
C LYS A 412 9.58 -34.43 19.69
N GLY A 413 10.15 -33.33 19.21
CA GLY A 413 9.42 -32.24 18.56
C GLY A 413 8.45 -31.48 19.47
N VAL A 414 8.80 -31.28 20.76
CA VAL A 414 7.99 -30.48 21.70
C VAL A 414 8.76 -29.31 22.33
N ALA A 415 10.01 -29.11 21.93
CA ALA A 415 10.88 -28.04 22.38
C ALA A 415 11.54 -27.33 21.20
N MET A 416 11.78 -26.04 21.34
CA MET A 416 12.39 -25.18 20.31
C MET A 416 13.50 -24.30 20.90
N ILE A 417 14.44 -23.87 20.06
CA ILE A 417 15.56 -23.02 20.47
C ILE A 417 15.17 -21.54 20.26
N THR A 418 15.41 -20.69 21.25
CA THR A 418 15.12 -19.25 21.16
C THR A 418 16.31 -18.40 21.61
N THR A 419 16.49 -17.22 21.01
CA THR A 419 17.41 -16.17 21.47
C THR A 419 16.79 -15.27 22.56
N THR A 420 15.47 -15.29 22.71
CA THR A 420 14.76 -14.46 23.70
C THR A 420 15.00 -15.03 25.09
N ASP A 421 15.62 -14.26 25.99
CA ASP A 421 15.84 -14.67 27.39
C ASP A 421 14.49 -14.92 28.08
N PRO A 422 14.14 -16.18 28.40
CA PRO A 422 12.85 -16.51 29.01
C PRO A 422 12.84 -16.27 30.53
N SER A 423 13.92 -15.73 31.11
CA SER A 423 14.01 -15.31 32.51
C SER A 423 13.00 -14.21 32.83
N HIS A 424 12.28 -14.34 33.94
CA HIS A 424 11.23 -13.39 34.32
C HIS A 424 11.11 -13.26 35.85
N GLY A 425 11.08 -12.01 36.34
CA GLY A 425 11.01 -11.73 37.78
C GLY A 425 12.21 -12.31 38.55
N SER A 426 11.95 -13.28 39.42
CA SER A 426 12.98 -14.05 40.14
C SER A 426 13.52 -15.26 39.36
N CYS A 427 12.78 -15.75 38.35
CA CYS A 427 13.16 -16.93 37.60
C CYS A 427 14.28 -16.62 36.61
N ILE A 428 15.46 -17.19 36.80
CA ILE A 428 16.63 -16.99 35.92
C ILE A 428 16.99 -18.29 35.22
N PHE A 429 16.87 -18.30 33.89
CA PHE A 429 17.18 -19.46 33.08
C PHE A 429 18.71 -19.66 32.94
N PRO A 430 19.22 -20.91 33.04
CA PRO A 430 20.61 -21.23 32.75
C PRO A 430 21.07 -20.77 31.36
N GLY A 431 22.33 -20.39 31.20
CA GLY A 431 22.89 -19.87 29.94
C GLY A 431 22.91 -18.35 29.83
N ARG A 432 22.16 -17.64 30.69
CA ARG A 432 22.12 -16.17 30.76
C ARG A 432 23.47 -15.58 31.14
N ILE A 433 24.08 -14.82 30.22
CA ILE A 433 25.34 -14.12 30.48
C ILE A 433 25.04 -12.81 31.22
N LEU A 434 25.01 -12.89 32.55
CA LEU A 434 25.19 -11.69 33.38
C LEU A 434 26.59 -11.13 33.10
N THR A 435 26.66 -9.88 32.64
CA THR A 435 27.92 -9.16 32.42
C THR A 435 28.58 -8.78 33.75
N THR A 436 29.23 -9.77 34.37
CA THR A 436 30.01 -9.60 35.60
C THR A 436 31.32 -8.85 35.34
N LEU A 437 31.21 -7.54 35.07
CA LEU A 437 32.30 -6.61 35.33
C LEU A 437 32.60 -6.68 36.84
N ALA A 438 33.84 -7.04 37.18
CA ALA A 438 34.22 -7.30 38.56
C ALA A 438 34.02 -6.03 39.41
N MET A 439 33.26 -6.13 40.50
CA MET A 439 32.94 -5.00 41.37
C MET A 439 34.13 -4.56 42.24
N SER A 440 35.06 -3.81 41.65
CA SER A 440 35.91 -2.89 42.41
C SER A 440 35.14 -1.59 42.68
N SER A 441 34.92 -1.27 43.95
CA SER A 441 34.06 -0.18 44.39
C SER A 441 34.46 1.21 43.87
N SER A 442 33.58 1.85 43.09
CA SER A 442 33.55 3.31 42.93
C SER A 442 32.12 3.81 42.67
N SER A 443 31.80 5.01 43.14
CA SER A 443 30.44 5.57 43.19
C SER A 443 29.91 6.01 41.81
N PRO A 444 28.57 6.05 41.59
CA PRO A 444 28.00 6.56 40.35
C PRO A 444 28.42 8.01 40.14
N SER A 445 28.93 8.32 38.95
CA SER A 445 29.59 9.59 38.65
C SER A 445 28.87 10.33 37.51
N SER A 446 27.90 11.15 37.87
CA SER A 446 27.16 12.00 36.93
C SER A 446 28.03 13.16 36.42
N SER A 447 28.08 13.33 35.09
CA SER A 447 28.64 14.53 34.47
C SER A 447 27.73 15.73 34.71
N TRP A 448 28.32 16.94 34.79
CA TRP A 448 27.57 18.17 35.04
C TRP A 448 27.85 19.23 33.96
N SER A 449 26.80 19.88 33.48
CA SER A 449 26.89 21.01 32.55
C SER A 449 27.23 22.30 33.31
N CYS A 450 28.19 23.07 32.80
CA CYS A 450 28.57 24.33 33.45
C CYS A 450 27.55 25.44 33.15
N ASN A 451 26.90 25.96 34.19
CA ASN A 451 25.85 26.99 34.15
C ASN A 451 26.23 28.28 33.38
N LYS A 452 27.52 28.51 33.07
CA LYS A 452 28.03 29.72 32.41
C LYS A 452 28.48 29.51 30.95
N CYS A 453 28.68 28.27 30.51
CA CYS A 453 29.19 27.96 29.16
C CYS A 453 28.67 26.64 28.56
N THR A 454 27.65 26.04 29.21
CA THR A 454 26.97 24.76 28.90
C THR A 454 27.82 23.50 28.71
N PHE A 455 29.15 23.62 28.66
CA PHE A 455 30.09 22.50 28.52
C PHE A 455 29.88 21.43 29.60
N LEU A 456 29.77 20.18 29.16
CA LEU A 456 29.66 18.98 30.02
C LEU A 456 31.04 18.62 30.57
N ASN A 457 31.18 18.70 31.90
CA ASN A 457 32.43 18.38 32.58
C ASN A 457 32.40 16.93 33.09
N SER A 458 33.44 16.17 32.76
CA SER A 458 33.61 14.79 33.23
C SER A 458 33.89 14.75 34.74
N PRO A 459 33.45 13.70 35.47
CA PRO A 459 33.51 13.68 36.95
C PRO A 459 34.93 13.68 37.55
N SER A 460 35.94 13.29 36.77
CA SER A 460 37.32 13.06 37.24
C SER A 460 38.19 14.32 37.35
N GLN A 461 37.62 15.51 37.24
CA GLN A 461 38.36 16.78 37.26
C GLN A 461 37.80 17.77 38.30
N LYS A 462 38.63 18.75 38.68
CA LYS A 462 38.42 19.60 39.86
C LYS A 462 37.11 20.41 39.77
N LEU A 463 36.64 20.89 40.92
CA LEU A 463 35.38 21.63 41.16
C LEU A 463 35.07 22.86 40.27
N ASN A 464 35.94 23.21 39.32
CA ASN A 464 35.82 24.33 38.40
C ASN A 464 35.76 23.82 36.95
N CYS A 465 34.84 24.36 36.13
CA CYS A 465 34.68 23.98 34.72
C CYS A 465 35.99 24.09 33.92
N VAL A 466 36.29 23.09 33.08
CA VAL A 466 37.52 23.01 32.28
C VAL A 466 37.69 24.20 31.31
N ILE A 467 36.60 24.67 30.70
CA ILE A 467 36.63 25.74 29.70
C ILE A 467 36.69 27.14 30.33
N CYS A 468 35.97 27.38 31.43
CA CYS A 468 35.75 28.73 31.96
C CYS A 468 36.02 28.90 33.47
N LEU A 469 36.66 27.91 34.10
CA LEU A 469 37.13 27.88 35.49
C LEU A 469 36.07 28.25 36.55
N THR A 470 34.79 28.13 36.21
CA THR A 470 33.66 28.52 37.07
C THR A 470 33.24 27.35 37.98
N PRO A 471 33.03 27.56 39.30
CA PRO A 471 32.71 26.49 40.24
C PRO A 471 31.36 25.79 40.03
N ALA A 472 31.24 24.54 40.48
CA ALA A 472 29.97 23.80 40.59
C ALA A 472 29.06 24.33 41.72
N SER A 473 27.76 24.07 41.64
CA SER A 473 26.74 24.53 42.61
C SER A 473 25.71 23.45 42.95
N ILE A 474 25.13 23.49 44.15
CA ILE A 474 24.28 22.43 44.74
C ILE A 474 22.92 23.02 45.15
N PRO A 475 21.77 22.42 44.77
CA PRO A 475 20.44 22.89 45.14
C PRO A 475 19.78 22.11 46.30
N SER A 476 18.79 22.75 46.93
CA SER A 476 17.92 22.24 48.01
C SER A 476 16.45 22.24 47.56
N PRO A 477 15.51 21.54 48.24
CA PRO A 477 14.19 21.27 47.67
C PRO A 477 13.18 22.45 47.71
N SER A 478 12.41 22.55 46.62
CA SER A 478 11.01 23.06 46.43
C SER A 478 10.43 24.09 47.42
N PRO A 479 9.78 25.18 46.94
CA PRO A 479 8.60 25.02 46.07
C PRO A 479 8.31 26.13 45.01
N SER A 480 7.25 25.87 44.22
CA SER A 480 6.38 26.81 43.47
C SER A 480 6.90 27.59 42.24
N LEU A 481 6.15 27.42 41.13
CA LEU A 481 5.79 28.36 40.06
C LEU A 481 6.83 29.29 39.37
N SER A 482 6.81 29.19 38.03
CA SER A 482 6.94 30.25 37.01
C SER A 482 8.23 30.39 36.17
N VAL A 483 8.07 30.03 34.88
CA VAL A 483 8.39 30.83 33.67
C VAL A 483 9.86 31.03 33.20
N SER A 484 10.03 30.95 31.86
CA SER A 484 11.12 31.49 31.01
C SER A 484 12.48 30.74 30.96
N THR A 485 13.19 30.61 29.82
CA THR A 485 12.90 31.02 28.42
C THR A 485 13.78 30.31 27.37
N ASN A 486 13.32 30.33 26.10
CA ASN A 486 14.10 30.36 24.85
C ASN A 486 15.03 29.20 24.49
N ASP A 487 14.48 28.25 23.71
CA ASP A 487 15.07 27.93 22.41
C ASP A 487 14.34 28.76 21.34
N GLU A 488 15.05 29.65 20.63
CA GLU A 488 14.44 30.41 19.53
C GLU A 488 14.40 29.57 18.25
N ALA A 489 13.19 29.29 17.77
CA ALA A 489 12.98 28.60 16.51
C ALA A 489 13.66 29.34 15.33
N LYS A 490 14.20 28.56 14.39
CA LYS A 490 14.93 29.04 13.21
C LYS A 490 14.33 28.46 11.93
N TRP A 491 14.48 29.19 10.83
CA TRP A 491 14.06 28.76 9.50
C TRP A 491 15.24 28.74 8.53
N ALA A 492 15.40 27.62 7.84
CA ALA A 492 16.40 27.47 6.78
C ALA A 492 15.96 28.23 5.53
N CYS A 493 16.83 29.09 5.01
CA CYS A 493 16.55 29.84 3.81
C CYS A 493 16.50 28.93 2.58
N LYS A 494 15.37 28.92 1.83
CA LYS A 494 15.23 28.09 0.62
C LYS A 494 16.21 28.44 -0.52
N ALA A 495 16.89 29.59 -0.46
CA ALA A 495 17.87 30.02 -1.48
C ALA A 495 19.34 29.70 -1.13
N CYS A 496 19.70 29.63 0.16
CA CYS A 496 21.10 29.45 0.59
C CYS A 496 21.29 28.53 1.81
N THR A 497 20.23 27.81 2.22
CA THR A 497 20.11 26.91 3.39
C THR A 497 20.42 27.50 4.78
N PHE A 498 20.98 28.71 4.87
CA PHE A 498 21.33 29.37 6.13
C PHE A 498 20.13 29.50 7.10
N LEU A 499 20.36 29.19 8.38
CA LEU A 499 19.36 29.16 9.45
C LEU A 499 19.21 30.52 10.13
N ASN A 500 18.13 31.22 9.81
CA ASN A 500 17.78 32.55 10.35
C ASN A 500 16.78 32.39 11.51
N THR A 501 16.72 33.31 12.46
CA THR A 501 15.66 33.28 13.49
C THR A 501 14.32 33.70 12.89
N TYR A 502 13.19 33.18 13.40
CA TYR A 502 11.86 33.61 12.91
C TYR A 502 11.51 35.09 13.18
N LYS A 503 12.31 35.79 14.00
CA LYS A 503 12.24 37.25 14.15
C LYS A 503 12.66 38.00 12.88
N ASN A 504 13.61 37.43 12.12
CA ASN A 504 14.04 37.99 10.85
C ASN A 504 13.20 37.37 9.71
N SER A 505 12.25 38.16 9.19
CA SER A 505 11.40 37.76 8.04
C SER A 505 12.17 37.68 6.72
N ILE A 506 13.44 38.09 6.72
CA ILE A 506 14.39 38.17 5.61
C ILE A 506 15.67 37.43 6.05
N CYS A 507 16.28 36.68 5.14
CA CYS A 507 17.51 35.93 5.42
C CYS A 507 18.74 36.84 5.48
N ASP A 508 19.50 36.75 6.58
CA ASP A 508 20.62 37.63 6.90
C ASP A 508 21.80 37.51 5.91
N VAL A 509 21.88 36.40 5.17
CA VAL A 509 22.97 36.11 4.20
C VAL A 509 22.58 36.43 2.75
N CYS A 510 21.29 36.43 2.38
CA CYS A 510 20.87 36.53 0.97
C CYS A 510 19.58 37.33 0.68
N GLY A 511 18.93 37.94 1.68
CA GLY A 511 17.77 38.81 1.47
C GLY A 511 16.43 38.11 1.10
N THR A 512 16.40 36.78 1.00
CA THR A 512 15.17 36.02 0.70
C THR A 512 14.20 36.00 1.88
N ARG A 513 12.87 35.97 1.66
CA ARG A 513 11.85 35.99 2.74
C ARG A 513 11.42 34.60 3.26
N SER A 514 10.90 34.57 4.49
CA SER A 514 10.38 33.38 5.18
C SER A 514 8.96 32.96 4.69
N PRO A 515 8.56 31.66 4.70
CA PRO A 515 7.50 31.16 3.81
C PRO A 515 6.13 30.83 4.44
N THR A 516 5.90 30.91 5.75
CA THR A 516 4.73 30.27 6.40
C THR A 516 4.00 31.13 7.44
N SER A 517 2.66 31.10 7.39
CA SER A 517 1.75 31.53 8.47
C SER A 517 0.40 30.80 8.41
N SER A 518 0.06 30.09 9.50
CA SER A 518 -1.27 29.52 9.87
C SER A 518 -1.74 28.20 9.21
N LEU A 519 -2.56 27.43 9.97
CA LEU A 519 -2.98 26.01 9.78
C LEU A 519 -4.38 25.73 10.44
N LEU A 520 -4.88 24.46 10.38
CA LEU A 520 -5.97 23.79 11.19
C LEU A 520 -7.47 23.99 10.72
N GLY A 521 -8.46 23.06 10.82
CA GLY A 521 -8.52 21.57 11.00
C GLY A 521 -9.87 20.93 11.54
N PHE A 522 -10.32 19.74 11.00
CA PHE A 522 -11.14 18.58 11.58
C PHE A 522 -12.68 18.64 11.91
N ASP A 523 -13.50 17.56 12.17
CA ASP A 523 -13.82 16.22 11.53
C ASP A 523 -15.10 15.50 12.17
N GLU A 524 -15.39 14.19 11.92
CA GLU A 524 -16.24 13.14 12.65
C GLU A 524 -17.82 12.91 12.49
N LEU A 525 -18.36 11.69 12.15
CA LEU A 525 -18.97 10.48 12.88
C LEU A 525 -20.51 10.48 13.33
N THR A 526 -21.44 9.46 13.36
CA THR A 526 -21.54 7.96 13.11
C THR A 526 -23.01 7.34 13.18
N ASP A 527 -23.30 6.22 12.45
CA ASP A 527 -24.22 5.01 12.70
C ASP A 527 -25.80 5.01 12.80
N SER A 528 -26.60 3.90 12.60
CA SER A 528 -26.59 2.64 11.76
C SER A 528 -27.83 1.65 11.95
N GLY A 529 -28.30 0.87 10.94
CA GLY A 529 -29.00 -0.47 11.04
C GLY A 529 -30.48 -0.66 10.55
N LEU A 530 -31.02 -1.79 9.98
CA LEU A 530 -30.54 -3.16 9.55
C LEU A 530 -31.57 -4.01 8.69
N ASP A 531 -31.14 -4.71 7.59
CA ASP A 531 -31.63 -6.00 6.94
C ASP A 531 -33.12 -6.25 6.45
N SER A 532 -33.52 -7.20 5.54
CA SER A 532 -32.88 -8.19 4.61
C SER A 532 -33.87 -8.86 3.57
N ASN A 533 -33.34 -9.65 2.59
CA ASN A 533 -33.96 -10.76 1.79
C ASN A 533 -34.28 -10.65 0.25
N ASN A 534 -33.22 -10.54 -0.57
CA ASN A 534 -32.86 -11.43 -1.70
C ASN A 534 -33.82 -11.72 -2.90
N PRO A 535 -33.51 -11.17 -4.10
CA PRO A 535 -33.93 -11.64 -5.44
C PRO A 535 -32.76 -12.09 -6.35
N ASP A 536 -33.03 -12.99 -7.31
CA ASP A 536 -31.99 -13.60 -8.17
C ASP A 536 -31.40 -12.68 -9.27
N SER A 537 -30.17 -12.96 -9.67
CA SER A 537 -29.18 -11.96 -10.15
C SER A 537 -29.20 -11.64 -11.65
N SER A 538 -29.24 -10.34 -12.00
CA SER A 538 -28.95 -9.88 -13.38
C SER A 538 -28.58 -8.38 -13.53
N VAL A 539 -28.01 -7.72 -12.52
CA VAL A 539 -27.47 -6.35 -12.65
C VAL A 539 -26.11 -6.29 -11.95
N GLY A 540 -25.08 -5.84 -12.67
CA GLY A 540 -23.70 -5.77 -12.15
C GLY A 540 -22.62 -5.40 -13.17
N SER A 541 -22.96 -5.26 -14.46
CA SER A 541 -21.98 -5.09 -15.56
C SER A 541 -21.31 -3.71 -15.69
N VAL A 542 -20.88 -3.13 -14.56
CA VAL A 542 -19.98 -1.97 -14.48
C VAL A 542 -18.64 -2.35 -13.83
N PHE A 543 -18.64 -3.33 -12.91
CA PHE A 543 -17.44 -4.03 -12.44
C PHE A 543 -17.49 -5.50 -12.89
N PHE A 544 -16.42 -6.06 -13.47
CA PHE A 544 -16.25 -7.52 -13.65
C PHE A 544 -14.84 -7.88 -14.13
N PRO A 545 -14.38 -9.10 -13.80
CA PRO A 545 -14.01 -10.02 -14.88
C PRO A 545 -15.08 -11.08 -15.25
N LEU A 546 -15.36 -11.15 -16.56
CA LEU A 546 -15.66 -12.37 -17.35
C LEU A 546 -16.87 -13.30 -17.01
N ARG A 547 -17.98 -13.07 -17.73
CA ARG A 547 -18.63 -13.99 -18.72
C ARG A 547 -18.64 -15.52 -18.42
N ARG A 548 -19.74 -16.27 -18.67
CA ARG A 548 -20.39 -16.42 -20.00
C ARG A 548 -21.83 -17.02 -19.91
N CYS A 549 -22.55 -17.09 -21.04
CA CYS A 549 -24.03 -17.13 -21.09
C CYS A 549 -24.67 -18.39 -21.72
N ASN A 550 -25.96 -18.62 -21.40
CA ASN A 550 -26.99 -19.28 -22.24
C ASN A 550 -28.40 -18.93 -21.67
N ASN A 551 -29.51 -18.75 -22.42
CA ASN A 551 -29.71 -18.43 -23.85
C ASN A 551 -31.19 -17.97 -24.13
N LYS A 552 -31.44 -17.30 -25.28
CA LYS A 552 -32.72 -17.09 -26.03
C LYS A 552 -33.76 -15.98 -25.64
N ARG A 553 -33.79 -14.90 -26.46
CA ARG A 553 -34.93 -14.28 -27.24
C ARG A 553 -36.13 -13.66 -26.44
N LYS A 554 -36.97 -12.73 -26.96
CA LYS A 554 -37.27 -12.23 -28.33
C LYS A 554 -38.00 -10.84 -28.32
N ALA A 555 -37.79 -9.98 -29.34
CA ALA A 555 -38.73 -8.93 -29.87
C ALA A 555 -39.23 -7.78 -28.94
N MET A 556 -39.71 -6.60 -29.36
CA MET A 556 -39.72 -5.79 -30.63
C MET A 556 -40.14 -4.32 -30.27
N ASP A 557 -40.24 -3.32 -31.16
CA ASP A 557 -39.23 -2.53 -31.91
C ASP A 557 -39.89 -1.16 -32.37
N ASP A 558 -39.14 -0.19 -32.93
CA ASP A 558 -39.52 1.14 -33.54
C ASP A 558 -40.11 2.27 -32.61
N ASP A 559 -40.11 3.59 -32.92
CA ASP A 559 -40.03 4.35 -34.22
C ASP A 559 -39.37 5.78 -34.09
N VAL A 560 -39.28 6.59 -35.17
CA VAL A 560 -38.42 7.80 -35.35
C VAL A 560 -39.16 9.10 -35.79
N VAL A 561 -38.75 10.29 -35.30
CA VAL A 561 -39.03 11.64 -35.91
C VAL A 561 -37.84 12.60 -35.70
N GLU A 562 -37.65 13.61 -36.58
CA GLU A 562 -36.47 14.49 -36.69
C GLU A 562 -36.86 15.99 -36.97
N ILE A 563 -35.85 16.90 -36.97
CA ILE A 563 -35.77 18.26 -37.57
C ILE A 563 -36.20 19.48 -36.72
N GLY A 564 -35.32 20.50 -36.66
CA GLY A 564 -35.64 21.87 -36.22
C GLY A 564 -34.42 22.78 -35.97
N SER A 565 -34.04 23.64 -36.92
CA SER A 565 -32.80 24.46 -36.89
C SER A 565 -33.02 25.99 -36.75
N GLY A 566 -32.07 26.71 -36.13
CA GLY A 566 -32.03 28.19 -36.04
C GLY A 566 -30.59 28.75 -35.96
N SER A 567 -30.37 30.04 -36.27
CA SER A 567 -29.06 30.57 -36.69
C SER A 567 -28.43 31.72 -35.86
N VAL A 568 -27.13 31.92 -36.08
CA VAL A 568 -26.15 32.86 -35.48
C VAL A 568 -26.13 34.24 -36.17
N VAL A 569 -25.84 35.34 -35.43
CA VAL A 569 -24.83 36.42 -35.75
C VAL A 569 -24.58 37.36 -34.52
N PRO A 570 -23.56 38.27 -34.47
CA PRO A 570 -22.73 38.43 -33.26
C PRO A 570 -22.48 39.89 -32.76
N GLY A 571 -21.60 40.04 -31.75
CA GLY A 571 -20.67 41.18 -31.66
C GLY A 571 -20.60 41.90 -30.30
N GLY A 572 -19.37 42.19 -29.84
CA GLY A 572 -19.12 43.03 -28.66
C GLY A 572 -17.81 42.69 -27.94
N ASP A 573 -16.78 43.53 -28.11
CA ASP A 573 -15.51 43.49 -27.36
C ASP A 573 -15.33 44.81 -26.62
N LEU A 574 -14.95 44.77 -25.33
CA LEU A 574 -14.36 45.86 -24.54
C LEU A 574 -14.19 45.51 -23.04
N GLY A 575 -13.08 45.98 -22.46
CA GLY A 575 -13.07 46.55 -21.11
C GLY A 575 -12.62 45.66 -19.94
N VAL A 576 -11.38 45.88 -19.49
CA VAL A 576 -10.97 45.53 -18.11
C VAL A 576 -11.57 46.55 -17.14
N ALA A 577 -12.30 46.09 -16.12
CA ALA A 577 -12.79 46.93 -15.04
C ALA A 577 -12.56 46.27 -13.67
N SER A 578 -11.97 47.02 -12.74
CA SER A 578 -11.98 46.67 -11.32
C SER A 578 -13.31 47.10 -10.71
N ASP A 579 -14.15 46.15 -10.31
CA ASP A 579 -15.45 46.48 -9.70
C ASP A 579 -15.40 46.45 -8.17
N SER A 580 -16.17 47.32 -7.54
CA SER A 580 -16.15 47.58 -6.10
C SER A 580 -17.57 47.56 -5.54
N GLY A 581 -17.93 46.46 -4.86
CA GLY A 581 -19.13 46.40 -4.02
C GLY A 581 -20.46 46.22 -4.77
N THR A 582 -20.48 45.53 -5.91
CA THR A 582 -21.74 45.11 -6.54
C THR A 582 -22.49 44.10 -5.66
N SER A 583 -23.80 44.32 -5.52
CA SER A 583 -24.71 43.37 -4.85
C SER A 583 -24.78 42.08 -5.65
N LEU A 584 -24.43 40.95 -5.02
CA LEU A 584 -24.40 39.65 -5.68
C LEU A 584 -25.82 39.25 -6.11
N SER A 585 -26.09 39.36 -7.41
CA SER A 585 -27.43 39.29 -7.99
C SER A 585 -27.97 37.87 -8.10
N CYS A 586 -27.09 36.88 -8.26
CA CYS A 586 -27.44 35.47 -8.38
C CYS A 586 -26.25 34.58 -8.01
N LEU A 587 -26.49 33.55 -7.20
CA LEU A 587 -25.50 32.52 -6.86
C LEU A 587 -25.55 31.39 -7.88
N LYS A 588 -24.40 30.77 -8.16
CA LYS A 588 -24.27 29.57 -8.99
C LYS A 588 -23.52 28.48 -8.23
N ILE A 589 -24.03 27.26 -8.24
CA ILE A 589 -23.47 26.13 -7.49
C ILE A 589 -23.43 24.93 -8.42
N LEU A 590 -22.25 24.32 -8.56
CA LEU A 590 -22.01 23.13 -9.39
C LEU A 590 -21.80 21.91 -8.48
N THR A 591 -22.43 20.77 -8.79
CA THR A 591 -21.99 19.46 -8.27
C THR A 591 -21.60 18.52 -9.40
N TYR A 592 -20.58 17.69 -9.19
CA TYR A 592 -20.06 16.77 -10.22
C TYR A 592 -19.26 15.61 -9.59
N ASN A 593 -19.67 14.35 -9.84
CA ASN A 593 -18.77 13.20 -9.67
C ASN A 593 -17.73 13.17 -10.81
N VAL A 594 -16.45 13.33 -10.47
CA VAL A 594 -15.36 13.54 -11.45
C VAL A 594 -14.53 12.29 -11.74
N TRP A 595 -14.69 11.23 -10.95
CA TRP A 595 -13.96 10.00 -11.20
C TRP A 595 -14.61 9.19 -12.30
N PHE A 596 -13.75 8.71 -13.17
CA PHE A 596 -13.95 7.57 -14.05
C PHE A 596 -12.56 7.05 -14.35
N ARG A 597 -12.43 5.77 -14.71
CA ARG A 597 -11.20 5.10 -15.22
C ARG A 597 -10.03 6.05 -15.51
N GLU A 598 -9.04 6.09 -14.62
CA GLU A 598 -7.92 7.03 -14.74
C GLU A 598 -6.99 6.73 -15.93
N ASP A 599 -6.98 5.47 -16.39
CA ASP A 599 -6.31 5.07 -17.62
C ASP A 599 -6.94 5.69 -18.89
N LEU A 600 -8.22 6.09 -18.80
CA LEU A 600 -8.98 6.68 -19.89
C LEU A 600 -8.91 8.21 -19.82
N GLU A 601 -7.86 8.77 -20.41
CA GLU A 601 -7.69 10.18 -20.74
C GLU A 601 -7.97 11.18 -19.59
N LEU A 602 -7.51 10.84 -18.38
CA LEU A 602 -7.72 11.64 -17.17
C LEU A 602 -7.37 13.13 -17.35
N LYS A 603 -6.21 13.42 -17.98
CA LYS A 603 -5.71 14.80 -18.12
C LYS A 603 -6.55 15.64 -19.09
N PRO A 604 -6.93 15.16 -20.30
CA PRO A 604 -7.96 15.80 -21.12
C PRO A 604 -9.32 15.94 -20.44
N ARG A 605 -9.81 14.90 -19.76
CA ARG A 605 -11.11 14.93 -19.05
C ARG A 605 -11.15 16.00 -17.95
N MET A 606 -10.17 16.01 -17.06
CA MET A 606 -10.07 17.02 -16.00
C MET A 606 -9.86 18.44 -16.55
N ARG A 607 -9.21 18.59 -17.72
CA ARG A 607 -9.15 19.88 -18.42
C ARG A 607 -10.52 20.31 -18.96
N ALA A 608 -11.32 19.39 -19.51
CA ALA A 608 -12.68 19.69 -19.97
C ALA A 608 -13.60 20.11 -18.81
N ILE A 609 -13.51 19.45 -17.64
CA ILE A 609 -14.19 19.90 -16.42
C ILE A 609 -13.70 21.30 -16.02
N GLY A 610 -12.38 21.56 -16.09
CA GLY A 610 -11.80 22.89 -15.90
C GLY A 610 -12.36 23.97 -16.83
N HIS A 611 -12.63 23.64 -18.10
CA HIS A 611 -13.29 24.56 -19.04
C HIS A 611 -14.76 24.83 -18.66
N LEU A 612 -15.51 23.83 -18.18
CA LEU A 612 -16.87 24.03 -17.67
C LEU A 612 -16.90 24.97 -16.46
N ILE A 613 -15.94 24.83 -15.53
CA ILE A 613 -15.79 25.73 -14.38
C ILE A 613 -15.55 27.17 -14.85
N GLN A 614 -14.67 27.38 -15.82
CA GLN A 614 -14.40 28.71 -16.40
C GLN A 614 -15.62 29.28 -17.13
N LEU A 615 -16.30 28.48 -17.94
CA LEU A 615 -17.47 28.87 -18.75
C LEU A 615 -18.66 29.29 -17.88
N HIS A 616 -19.00 28.48 -16.88
CA HIS A 616 -20.17 28.76 -16.03
C HIS A 616 -19.84 29.70 -14.86
N SER A 617 -18.58 29.79 -14.45
CA SER A 617 -18.07 30.53 -13.28
C SER A 617 -18.95 30.32 -12.04
N PRO A 618 -19.04 29.08 -11.52
CA PRO A 618 -19.78 28.79 -10.30
C PRO A 618 -19.15 29.53 -9.11
N HIS A 619 -19.98 29.95 -8.17
CA HIS A 619 -19.52 30.58 -6.92
C HIS A 619 -19.07 29.51 -5.93
N LEU A 620 -19.74 28.35 -5.94
CA LEU A 620 -19.50 27.20 -5.07
C LEU A 620 -19.43 25.92 -5.93
N ILE A 621 -18.55 24.98 -5.61
CA ILE A 621 -18.45 23.68 -6.28
C ILE A 621 -18.41 22.55 -5.26
N CYS A 622 -19.13 21.47 -5.55
CA CYS A 622 -19.11 20.19 -4.86
C CYS A 622 -18.53 19.13 -5.82
N PHE A 623 -17.37 18.56 -5.51
CA PHE A 623 -16.83 17.43 -6.25
C PHE A 623 -16.91 16.14 -5.44
N GLN A 624 -17.19 15.04 -6.12
CA GLN A 624 -17.20 13.68 -5.58
C GLN A 624 -16.14 12.82 -6.29
N GLU A 625 -15.59 11.83 -5.57
CA GLU A 625 -14.51 10.94 -6.02
C GLU A 625 -13.24 11.66 -6.51
N VAL A 626 -12.85 12.74 -5.85
CA VAL A 626 -11.57 13.41 -6.14
C VAL A 626 -10.43 12.52 -5.64
N THR A 627 -9.62 11.99 -6.55
CA THR A 627 -8.38 11.25 -6.26
C THR A 627 -7.17 12.18 -6.12
N PRO A 628 -6.05 11.72 -5.53
CA PRO A 628 -4.82 12.52 -5.41
C PRO A 628 -4.30 13.08 -6.75
N GLU A 629 -4.40 12.34 -7.86
CA GLU A 629 -3.97 12.90 -9.16
C GLU A 629 -4.99 13.91 -9.72
N ILE A 630 -6.30 13.68 -9.59
CA ILE A 630 -7.34 14.67 -9.97
C ILE A 630 -7.14 15.97 -9.19
N TYR A 631 -6.97 15.90 -7.87
CA TYR A 631 -6.66 17.06 -7.02
C TYR A 631 -5.41 17.79 -7.51
N ASN A 632 -4.35 17.05 -7.82
CA ASN A 632 -3.11 17.63 -8.31
C ASN A 632 -3.22 18.23 -9.73
N ILE A 633 -4.17 17.80 -10.57
CA ILE A 633 -4.49 18.45 -11.86
C ILE A 633 -5.29 19.74 -11.63
N PHE A 634 -6.33 19.69 -10.80
CA PHE A 634 -7.15 20.85 -10.46
C PHE A 634 -6.33 21.95 -9.75
N ARG A 635 -5.51 21.60 -8.76
CA ARG A 635 -4.61 22.51 -8.03
C ARG A 635 -3.57 23.22 -8.93
N LYS A 636 -3.22 22.62 -10.07
CA LYS A 636 -2.32 23.21 -11.09
C LYS A 636 -3.06 24.06 -12.13
N SER A 637 -4.39 24.05 -12.13
CA SER A 637 -5.21 24.82 -13.07
C SER A 637 -5.30 26.31 -12.68
N ASN A 638 -5.42 27.19 -13.66
CA ASN A 638 -5.46 28.64 -13.46
C ASN A 638 -6.64 29.11 -12.57
N TRP A 639 -7.83 28.53 -12.77
CA TRP A 639 -9.06 28.86 -12.05
C TRP A 639 -9.02 28.49 -10.56
N TRP A 640 -8.14 27.59 -10.13
CA TRP A 640 -8.06 27.11 -8.74
C TRP A 640 -7.85 28.24 -7.74
N LYS A 641 -7.05 29.25 -8.12
CA LYS A 641 -6.70 30.39 -7.27
C LYS A 641 -7.86 31.31 -6.92
N GLU A 642 -9.02 31.14 -7.57
CA GLU A 642 -10.25 31.88 -7.27
C GLU A 642 -11.07 31.24 -6.14
N TYR A 643 -10.70 30.04 -5.66
CA TYR A 643 -11.49 29.28 -4.69
C TYR A 643 -10.71 28.96 -3.40
N SER A 644 -11.40 29.10 -2.27
CA SER A 644 -11.06 28.43 -1.01
C SER A 644 -11.43 26.96 -1.11
N CYS A 645 -10.61 26.04 -0.59
CA CYS A 645 -10.78 24.59 -0.70
C CYS A 645 -10.92 23.92 0.67
N SER A 646 -11.85 22.96 0.80
CA SER A 646 -12.08 22.21 2.05
C SER A 646 -11.02 21.14 2.36
N VAL A 647 -10.23 20.74 1.36
CA VAL A 647 -9.25 19.65 1.46
C VAL A 647 -7.83 20.23 1.49
N SER A 648 -7.08 19.94 2.57
CA SER A 648 -5.65 20.28 2.69
C SER A 648 -4.79 19.36 1.83
N VAL A 649 -3.53 19.73 1.61
CA VAL A 649 -2.58 18.90 0.86
C VAL A 649 -2.37 17.54 1.55
N ASP A 650 -2.23 17.57 2.87
CA ASP A 650 -1.93 16.39 3.69
C ASP A 650 -3.11 15.40 3.70
N VAL A 651 -4.36 15.89 3.64
CA VAL A 651 -5.56 15.05 3.45
C VAL A 651 -5.68 14.57 2.00
N ALA A 652 -5.29 15.41 1.03
CA ALA A 652 -5.34 15.07 -0.38
C ALA A 652 -4.35 13.97 -0.79
N ASP A 653 -3.20 13.89 -0.13
CA ASP A 653 -2.15 12.91 -0.40
C ASP A 653 -2.26 11.64 0.48
N SER A 654 -3.10 11.63 1.53
CA SER A 654 -3.28 10.49 2.47
C SER A 654 -4.56 9.67 2.29
N ARG A 655 -5.43 10.02 1.35
CA ARG A 655 -6.70 9.31 1.07
C ARG A 655 -6.83 8.98 -0.42
N GLY A 656 -7.22 7.75 -0.75
CA GLY A 656 -7.33 7.28 -2.14
C GLY A 656 -8.37 8.03 -2.99
N TYR A 657 -9.46 8.50 -2.37
CA TYR A 657 -10.39 9.48 -2.92
C TYR A 657 -11.13 10.22 -1.79
N TYR A 658 -11.79 11.33 -2.12
CA TYR A 658 -12.59 12.12 -1.19
C TYR A 658 -13.63 13.00 -1.90
N CYS A 659 -14.56 13.57 -1.14
CA CYS A 659 -15.34 14.72 -1.59
C CYS A 659 -14.56 16.03 -1.37
N MET A 660 -14.82 17.05 -2.17
CA MET A 660 -14.14 18.35 -2.07
C MET A 660 -15.12 19.51 -2.33
N LEU A 661 -15.15 20.47 -1.40
CA LEU A 661 -15.87 21.73 -1.56
C LEU A 661 -14.91 22.86 -1.97
N LEU A 662 -15.36 23.69 -2.90
CA LEU A 662 -14.66 24.89 -3.36
C LEU A 662 -15.58 26.11 -3.27
N SER A 663 -15.06 27.27 -2.84
CA SER A 663 -15.85 28.51 -2.69
C SER A 663 -15.08 29.76 -3.14
N LYS A 664 -15.68 30.56 -4.04
CA LYS A 664 -15.26 31.95 -4.33
C LYS A 664 -15.72 32.96 -3.28
N LEU A 665 -16.68 32.57 -2.44
CA LEU A 665 -17.21 33.39 -1.33
C LEU A 665 -16.35 33.20 -0.07
N GLY A 666 -16.43 34.15 0.85
CA GLY A 666 -15.78 34.03 2.16
C GLY A 666 -16.30 32.81 2.91
N VAL A 667 -15.40 31.93 3.33
CA VAL A 667 -15.73 30.72 4.09
C VAL A 667 -15.50 31.00 5.57
N LYS A 668 -16.54 30.83 6.39
CA LYS A 668 -16.48 30.97 7.86
C LYS A 668 -15.98 29.68 8.51
N SER A 669 -16.33 28.53 7.94
CA SER A 669 -15.80 27.22 8.34
C SER A 669 -15.93 26.18 7.22
N PHE A 670 -15.00 25.23 7.21
CA PHE A 670 -15.16 23.92 6.57
C PHE A 670 -15.20 22.86 7.67
N SER A 671 -16.05 21.85 7.53
CA SER A 671 -16.04 20.64 8.37
C SER A 671 -16.40 19.42 7.53
N SER A 672 -16.14 18.21 8.05
CA SER A 672 -16.51 16.97 7.35
C SER A 672 -16.89 15.89 8.35
N LYS A 673 -18.14 15.42 8.26
CA LYS A 673 -18.77 14.44 9.15
C LYS A 673 -18.76 13.07 8.48
N SER A 674 -17.84 12.19 8.87
CA SER A 674 -17.83 10.79 8.41
C SER A 674 -19.12 10.07 8.81
N PHE A 675 -19.57 9.11 7.98
CA PHE A 675 -20.68 8.22 8.34
C PHE A 675 -20.15 6.89 8.88
N GLY A 676 -20.67 6.44 10.03
CA GLY A 676 -20.18 5.22 10.72
C GLY A 676 -20.59 3.92 10.04
N ASN A 677 -21.81 3.90 9.50
CA ASN A 677 -22.36 2.78 8.74
C ASN A 677 -21.71 2.62 7.35
N SER A 678 -20.74 3.47 7.01
CA SER A 678 -20.08 3.42 5.71
C SER A 678 -18.96 2.40 5.69
N MET A 679 -19.13 1.40 4.84
CA MET A 679 -18.09 0.43 4.51
C MET A 679 -17.04 1.05 3.56
N MET A 680 -17.38 2.14 2.88
CA MET A 680 -16.56 2.87 1.90
C MET A 680 -15.97 4.19 2.43
N GLY A 681 -16.03 4.46 3.73
CA GLY A 681 -15.49 5.70 4.32
C GLY A 681 -16.17 6.99 3.82
N ARG A 682 -17.46 6.90 3.46
CA ARG A 682 -18.32 8.03 3.04
C ARG A 682 -18.53 9.03 4.19
N GLY A 683 -18.93 10.24 3.83
CA GLY A 683 -19.23 11.31 4.79
C GLY A 683 -19.85 12.54 4.14
N LEU A 684 -20.30 13.45 4.98
CA LEU A 684 -20.89 14.74 4.63
C LEU A 684 -19.87 15.86 4.85
N SER A 685 -19.31 16.42 3.78
CA SER A 685 -18.49 17.64 3.86
C SER A 685 -19.39 18.87 3.83
N ILE A 686 -19.14 19.84 4.72
CA ILE A 686 -19.99 21.02 4.95
C ILE A 686 -19.11 22.28 4.91
N ALA A 687 -19.66 23.36 4.38
CA ALA A 687 -19.06 24.69 4.41
C ALA A 687 -20.10 25.76 4.75
N GLU A 688 -19.78 26.62 5.71
CA GLU A 688 -20.56 27.82 6.01
C GLU A 688 -19.93 29.01 5.27
N VAL A 689 -20.67 29.64 4.35
CA VAL A 689 -20.19 30.79 3.57
C VAL A 689 -20.93 32.08 3.87
N GLU A 690 -20.15 33.15 3.97
CA GLU A 690 -20.62 34.52 4.12
C GLU A 690 -20.98 35.08 2.75
N VAL A 691 -22.28 35.32 2.53
CA VAL A 691 -22.78 35.98 1.32
C VAL A 691 -22.93 37.47 1.62
N PRO A 692 -22.20 38.38 0.94
CA PRO A 692 -22.17 39.79 1.30
C PRO A 692 -23.56 40.46 1.42
N GLY A 693 -23.82 41.07 2.58
CA GLY A 693 -25.08 41.75 2.87
C GLY A 693 -26.29 40.82 3.14
N ARG A 694 -26.07 39.52 3.39
CA ARG A 694 -27.12 38.50 3.58
C ARG A 694 -26.83 37.63 4.81
N LYS A 695 -27.78 36.76 5.17
CA LYS A 695 -27.50 35.67 6.12
C LYS A 695 -26.50 34.68 5.50
N PRO A 696 -25.70 33.97 6.32
CA PRO A 696 -24.86 32.87 5.85
C PRO A 696 -25.68 31.83 5.06
N LEU A 697 -25.01 31.19 4.12
CA LEU A 697 -25.50 30.05 3.37
C LEU A 697 -24.64 28.84 3.75
N VAL A 698 -25.26 27.73 4.13
CA VAL A 698 -24.54 26.46 4.26
C VAL A 698 -24.61 25.74 2.92
N PHE A 699 -23.47 25.26 2.41
CA PHE A 699 -23.45 24.32 1.31
C PHE A 699 -22.69 23.06 1.69
N ALA A 700 -23.19 21.91 1.24
CA ALA A 700 -22.69 20.60 1.63
C ALA A 700 -22.69 19.62 0.46
N THR A 701 -21.79 18.64 0.54
CA THR A 701 -21.66 17.54 -0.40
C THR A 701 -21.51 16.23 0.33
N SER A 702 -21.98 15.16 -0.30
CA SER A 702 -21.59 13.81 0.06
C SER A 702 -21.42 12.97 -1.20
N HIS A 703 -20.79 11.81 -1.02
CA HIS A 703 -20.94 10.67 -1.89
C HIS A 703 -21.52 9.57 -0.99
N LEU A 704 -22.78 9.17 -1.17
CA LEU A 704 -23.43 8.15 -0.34
C LEU A 704 -22.98 6.72 -0.73
N GLU A 705 -23.24 5.74 0.14
CA GLU A 705 -22.81 4.34 -0.02
C GLU A 705 -23.18 3.75 -1.40
N SER A 706 -22.20 3.27 -2.16
CA SER A 706 -22.44 2.81 -3.53
C SER A 706 -22.88 1.35 -3.58
N PRO A 707 -23.80 0.95 -4.47
CA PRO A 707 -24.10 -0.48 -4.69
C PRO A 707 -22.86 -1.24 -5.18
N CYS A 708 -22.42 -2.26 -4.43
CA CYS A 708 -21.29 -3.12 -4.79
C CYS A 708 -21.71 -4.60 -4.85
N PRO A 709 -22.40 -5.04 -5.92
CA PRO A 709 -22.78 -6.44 -6.09
C PRO A 709 -21.54 -7.31 -6.37
N GLY A 710 -20.96 -7.89 -5.32
CA GLY A 710 -19.74 -8.69 -5.40
C GLY A 710 -19.57 -9.71 -4.26
N PRO A 711 -18.55 -10.57 -4.31
CA PRO A 711 -18.28 -11.53 -3.24
C PRO A 711 -17.88 -10.80 -1.94
N PRO A 712 -18.38 -11.21 -0.76
CA PRO A 712 -19.05 -12.48 -0.48
C PRO A 712 -20.59 -12.45 -0.61
N LYS A 713 -21.22 -11.30 -0.85
CA LYS A 713 -22.68 -11.14 -0.91
C LYS A 713 -23.10 -10.36 -2.15
N TRP A 714 -23.54 -11.09 -3.18
CA TRP A 714 -23.82 -10.59 -4.53
C TRP A 714 -24.97 -9.56 -4.63
N ASP A 715 -25.65 -9.31 -3.52
CA ASP A 715 -26.81 -8.45 -3.32
C ASP A 715 -26.51 -7.19 -2.47
N GLN A 716 -25.23 -6.87 -2.22
CA GLN A 716 -24.78 -5.68 -1.47
C GLN A 716 -25.11 -4.35 -2.18
N MET A 717 -26.38 -3.94 -2.08
CA MET A 717 -26.90 -2.68 -2.64
C MET A 717 -26.75 -1.47 -1.72
N PHE A 718 -26.42 -1.69 -0.43
CA PHE A 718 -26.23 -0.65 0.61
C PHE A 718 -27.37 0.39 0.69
N SER A 719 -28.59 -0.03 0.33
CA SER A 719 -29.76 0.84 0.19
C SER A 719 -30.19 1.45 1.53
N ARG A 720 -30.28 0.60 2.55
CA ARG A 720 -30.47 0.97 3.95
C ARG A 720 -29.41 1.98 4.41
N GLU A 721 -28.14 1.67 4.17
CA GLU A 721 -27.00 2.46 4.62
C GLU A 721 -27.04 3.86 4.00
N ARG A 722 -27.35 3.98 2.70
CA ARG A 722 -27.65 5.27 2.05
C ARG A 722 -28.83 6.00 2.69
N VAL A 723 -29.93 5.30 2.98
CA VAL A 723 -31.13 5.92 3.57
C VAL A 723 -30.81 6.50 4.94
N GLU A 724 -30.06 5.77 5.77
CA GLU A 724 -29.55 6.24 7.06
C GLU A 724 -28.65 7.47 6.89
N GLN A 725 -27.64 7.41 6.02
CA GLN A 725 -26.72 8.52 5.71
C GLN A 725 -27.47 9.78 5.21
N ALA A 726 -28.50 9.60 4.38
CA ALA A 726 -29.34 10.69 3.88
C ALA A 726 -30.24 11.31 4.96
N ASN A 727 -30.80 10.50 5.88
CA ASN A 727 -31.53 11.01 7.04
C ASN A 727 -30.59 11.80 7.96
N GLU A 728 -29.43 11.23 8.31
CA GLU A 728 -28.42 11.89 9.16
C GLU A 728 -27.99 13.22 8.55
N ALA A 729 -27.70 13.25 7.25
CA ALA A 729 -27.32 14.47 6.55
C ALA A 729 -28.43 15.53 6.55
N ILE A 730 -29.69 15.16 6.30
CA ILE A 730 -30.81 16.11 6.35
C ILE A 730 -31.06 16.60 7.78
N GLU A 731 -30.87 15.77 8.82
CA GLU A 731 -30.99 16.19 10.22
C GLU A 731 -29.91 17.23 10.60
N ILE A 732 -28.62 16.90 10.39
CA ILE A 732 -27.47 17.80 10.65
C ILE A 732 -27.70 19.16 9.98
N LEU A 733 -28.11 19.14 8.71
CA LEU A 733 -28.26 20.35 7.91
C LEU A 733 -29.53 21.14 8.27
N SER A 734 -30.59 20.49 8.76
CA SER A 734 -31.88 21.12 9.11
C SER A 734 -31.83 22.08 10.30
N ALA A 735 -30.70 22.16 11.02
CA ALA A 735 -30.43 23.25 11.96
C ALA A 735 -30.37 24.64 11.29
N ASN A 736 -30.12 24.70 9.98
CA ASN A 736 -29.85 25.94 9.24
C ASN A 736 -31.06 26.44 8.42
N THR A 737 -31.07 27.73 8.07
CA THR A 737 -32.20 28.39 7.38
C THR A 737 -32.01 28.58 5.88
N ASN A 738 -30.76 28.59 5.40
CA ASN A 738 -30.41 28.56 4.00
C ASN A 738 -29.37 27.45 3.79
N VAL A 739 -29.75 26.39 3.08
CA VAL A 739 -28.90 25.22 2.81
C VAL A 739 -29.05 24.74 1.37
N VAL A 740 -27.91 24.33 0.81
CA VAL A 740 -27.83 23.56 -0.45
C VAL A 740 -27.03 22.29 -0.17
N PHE A 741 -27.62 21.13 -0.42
CA PHE A 741 -26.97 19.84 -0.27
C PHE A 741 -26.97 19.13 -1.63
N GLY A 742 -25.80 18.88 -2.21
CA GLY A 742 -25.70 18.28 -3.54
C GLY A 742 -24.43 17.48 -3.74
N GLY A 743 -24.54 16.40 -4.49
CA GLY A 743 -23.51 15.38 -4.65
C GLY A 743 -24.08 14.09 -5.23
N ASP A 744 -23.22 13.08 -5.37
CA ASP A 744 -23.62 11.74 -5.79
C ASP A 744 -24.30 11.00 -4.64
N MET A 745 -25.63 10.88 -4.72
CA MET A 745 -26.42 10.23 -3.70
C MET A 745 -26.50 8.72 -3.92
N ASN A 746 -25.93 8.17 -5.01
CA ASN A 746 -26.13 6.78 -5.46
C ASN A 746 -27.61 6.32 -5.51
N TRP A 747 -28.55 7.26 -5.54
CA TRP A 747 -29.91 7.01 -5.06
C TRP A 747 -30.80 6.35 -6.12
N ASP A 748 -31.40 5.23 -5.76
CA ASP A 748 -32.38 4.52 -6.56
C ASP A 748 -33.76 4.55 -5.90
N ASP A 749 -34.67 5.39 -6.40
CA ASP A 749 -36.01 5.59 -5.81
C ASP A 749 -36.87 4.30 -5.76
N LYS A 750 -36.44 3.23 -6.44
CA LYS A 750 -37.05 1.90 -6.40
C LYS A 750 -36.54 0.98 -5.29
N LEU A 751 -35.35 1.25 -4.75
CA LEU A 751 -34.72 0.48 -3.68
C LEU A 751 -34.75 1.29 -2.38
N ASP A 752 -34.26 2.52 -2.45
CA ASP A 752 -34.06 3.46 -1.34
C ASP A 752 -35.36 4.22 -1.01
N GLY A 753 -36.36 4.17 -1.90
CA GLY A 753 -37.62 4.89 -1.78
C GLY A 753 -37.48 6.40 -2.03
N LYS A 754 -38.42 7.18 -1.48
CA LYS A 754 -38.38 8.64 -1.59
C LYS A 754 -37.30 9.22 -0.67
N PHE A 755 -36.44 10.09 -1.20
CA PHE A 755 -35.40 10.78 -0.44
C PHE A 755 -35.99 11.48 0.83
N PRO A 756 -35.35 11.35 2.01
CA PRO A 756 -35.91 11.78 3.31
C PRO A 756 -35.84 13.30 3.53
N LEU A 757 -36.55 14.07 2.70
CA LEU A 757 -36.62 15.53 2.82
C LEU A 757 -37.56 15.94 3.97
N ALA A 758 -36.99 16.64 4.97
CA ALA A 758 -37.74 17.25 6.06
C ALA A 758 -38.53 18.49 5.60
N ASP A 759 -39.40 19.04 6.46
CA ASP A 759 -40.23 20.20 6.14
C ASP A 759 -39.41 21.40 5.61
N LYS A 760 -40.00 22.09 4.61
CA LYS A 760 -39.40 23.13 3.76
C LYS A 760 -38.26 22.70 2.81
N TRP A 761 -37.75 21.48 2.87
CA TRP A 761 -36.78 21.02 1.86
C TRP A 761 -37.46 20.68 0.54
N VAL A 762 -36.74 20.90 -0.56
CA VAL A 762 -37.15 20.51 -1.92
C VAL A 762 -36.00 19.87 -2.70
N ASP A 763 -36.32 18.91 -3.56
CA ASP A 763 -35.43 18.52 -4.67
C ASP A 763 -35.50 19.60 -5.75
N VAL A 764 -34.34 20.14 -6.13
CA VAL A 764 -34.24 21.26 -7.06
C VAL A 764 -34.64 20.87 -8.47
N TRP A 765 -34.35 19.63 -8.88
CA TRP A 765 -34.70 19.14 -10.21
C TRP A 765 -36.21 18.96 -10.33
N GLU A 766 -36.85 18.34 -9.34
CA GLU A 766 -38.31 18.10 -9.38
C GLU A 766 -39.14 19.39 -9.35
N VAL A 767 -38.67 20.44 -8.67
CA VAL A 767 -39.34 21.76 -8.65
C VAL A 767 -39.14 22.54 -9.95
N LEU A 768 -37.96 22.48 -10.57
CA LEU A 768 -37.62 23.30 -11.75
C LEU A 768 -37.82 22.59 -13.10
N LYS A 769 -37.89 21.26 -13.09
CA LYS A 769 -38.06 20.39 -14.27
C LYS A 769 -39.15 19.32 -14.00
N PRO A 770 -40.36 19.71 -13.56
CA PRO A 770 -41.40 18.74 -13.19
C PRO A 770 -41.76 17.83 -14.37
N GLY A 771 -41.61 16.52 -14.17
CA GLY A 771 -41.84 15.49 -15.20
C GLY A 771 -40.60 15.09 -16.01
N ASP A 772 -39.48 15.82 -15.91
CA ASP A 772 -38.19 15.38 -16.43
C ASP A 772 -37.51 14.44 -15.42
N LEU A 773 -37.07 13.27 -15.87
CA LEU A 773 -36.44 12.26 -15.02
C LEU A 773 -35.00 12.61 -14.63
N GLY A 774 -34.34 13.54 -15.34
CA GLY A 774 -33.07 14.12 -14.94
C GLY A 774 -31.93 13.12 -14.78
N PHE A 775 -31.76 12.20 -15.73
CA PHE A 775 -30.74 11.14 -15.62
C PHE A 775 -29.31 11.72 -15.68
N THR A 776 -28.67 11.86 -14.51
CA THR A 776 -27.27 12.28 -14.40
C THR A 776 -26.30 11.15 -14.74
N TYR A 777 -26.72 9.90 -14.60
CA TYR A 777 -26.02 8.71 -15.07
C TYR A 777 -26.85 8.04 -16.17
N ASP A 778 -26.48 8.25 -17.43
CA ASP A 778 -27.26 7.79 -18.59
C ASP A 778 -26.37 7.12 -19.65
N THR A 779 -26.46 5.80 -19.74
CA THR A 779 -25.72 4.96 -20.71
C THR A 779 -26.13 5.14 -22.18
N LYS A 780 -27.22 5.87 -22.48
CA LYS A 780 -27.61 6.25 -23.84
C LYS A 780 -27.01 7.61 -24.21
N ALA A 781 -27.14 8.58 -23.32
CA ALA A 781 -26.64 9.94 -23.53
C ALA A 781 -25.11 10.05 -23.35
N ASN A 782 -24.51 9.14 -22.58
CA ASN A 782 -23.07 9.00 -22.41
C ASN A 782 -22.56 7.67 -23.03
N PRO A 783 -22.15 7.67 -24.32
CA PRO A 783 -21.64 6.46 -24.98
C PRO A 783 -20.37 5.88 -24.33
N MET A 784 -19.64 6.67 -23.54
CA MET A 784 -18.45 6.21 -22.80
C MET A 784 -18.80 5.04 -21.87
N LEU A 785 -19.99 5.05 -21.28
CA LEU A 785 -20.51 3.99 -20.42
C LEU A 785 -20.96 2.71 -21.14
N SER A 786 -21.11 2.73 -22.46
CA SER A 786 -21.71 1.69 -23.33
C SER A 786 -21.83 0.26 -22.75
N GLY A 787 -23.00 -0.02 -22.14
CA GLY A 787 -23.34 -1.32 -21.57
C GLY A 787 -23.99 -2.31 -22.55
N ASN A 788 -24.47 -3.44 -22.03
CA ASN A 788 -25.34 -4.39 -22.78
C ASN A 788 -26.84 -4.15 -22.57
N ARG A 789 -27.21 -3.29 -21.61
CA ARG A 789 -28.56 -2.77 -21.38
C ARG A 789 -28.43 -1.27 -21.14
N ALA A 790 -29.49 -0.51 -21.41
CA ALA A 790 -29.55 0.87 -20.98
C ALA A 790 -29.80 0.94 -19.47
N LEU A 791 -28.87 1.54 -18.74
CA LEU A 791 -29.06 2.05 -17.38
C LEU A 791 -29.21 3.58 -17.46
N GLN A 792 -30.23 4.10 -16.79
CA GLN A 792 -30.55 5.52 -16.71
C GLN A 792 -31.00 5.80 -15.26
N LYS A 793 -30.27 6.67 -14.55
CA LYS A 793 -30.45 6.95 -13.11
C LYS A 793 -30.17 8.43 -12.80
N ARG A 794 -30.81 8.94 -11.75
CA ARG A 794 -30.54 10.26 -11.15
C ARG A 794 -29.79 10.03 -9.84
N LEU A 795 -28.50 9.72 -9.95
CA LEU A 795 -27.63 9.40 -8.82
C LEU A 795 -27.21 10.70 -8.11
N ASP A 796 -26.65 11.63 -8.87
CA ASP A 796 -26.39 13.01 -8.45
C ASP A 796 -27.71 13.77 -8.27
N ARG A 797 -27.84 14.50 -7.15
CA ARG A 797 -29.01 15.32 -6.83
C ARG A 797 -28.59 16.63 -6.17
N ILE A 798 -29.51 17.60 -6.15
CA ILE A 798 -29.38 18.82 -5.37
C ILE A 798 -30.68 19.05 -4.60
N PHE A 799 -30.56 19.18 -3.29
CA PHE A 799 -31.63 19.50 -2.36
C PHE A 799 -31.41 20.87 -1.73
N CYS A 800 -32.50 21.59 -1.49
CA CYS A 800 -32.45 22.97 -1.00
C CYS A 800 -33.49 23.19 0.11
N ARG A 801 -33.09 23.91 1.16
CA ARG A 801 -33.99 24.57 2.12
C ARG A 801 -33.59 26.02 2.22
N LEU A 802 -34.42 26.93 1.69
CA LEU A 802 -34.03 28.32 1.45
C LEU A 802 -35.09 29.28 1.99
N ASP A 803 -34.87 29.85 3.17
CA ASP A 803 -35.75 30.88 3.73
C ASP A 803 -35.53 32.26 3.05
N ASP A 804 -34.28 32.64 2.70
CA ASP A 804 -33.92 33.95 2.12
C ASP A 804 -33.63 33.94 0.60
N TYR A 805 -33.57 32.76 -0.03
CA TYR A 805 -33.29 32.61 -1.47
C TYR A 805 -34.44 31.89 -2.19
N LYS A 806 -34.49 32.03 -3.51
CA LYS A 806 -35.42 31.35 -4.43
C LYS A 806 -34.65 30.62 -5.52
N LEU A 807 -35.16 29.47 -5.95
CA LEU A 807 -34.60 28.72 -7.07
C LEU A 807 -34.75 29.56 -8.36
N GLY A 808 -33.66 29.75 -9.11
CA GLY A 808 -33.64 30.50 -10.36
C GLY A 808 -33.54 29.62 -11.61
N GLY A 809 -32.79 28.52 -11.54
CA GLY A 809 -32.63 27.58 -12.65
C GLY A 809 -31.78 26.37 -12.27
N ILE A 810 -31.88 25.28 -13.03
CA ILE A 810 -30.98 24.12 -12.95
C ILE A 810 -30.69 23.59 -14.35
N GLU A 811 -29.42 23.29 -14.59
CA GLU A 811 -28.87 22.82 -15.86
C GLU A 811 -27.97 21.60 -15.63
N MET A 812 -27.87 20.75 -16.64
CA MET A 812 -27.01 19.55 -16.63
C MET A 812 -25.85 19.76 -17.62
N VAL A 813 -24.62 19.71 -17.11
CA VAL A 813 -23.38 20.10 -17.80
C VAL A 813 -22.47 18.89 -18.06
N GLY A 814 -21.51 19.04 -18.98
CA GLY A 814 -20.57 17.98 -19.35
C GLY A 814 -21.15 16.85 -20.21
N LYS A 815 -22.29 17.09 -20.86
CA LYS A 815 -22.97 16.16 -21.77
C LYS A 815 -22.32 16.02 -23.15
N GLU A 816 -21.29 16.81 -23.44
CA GLU A 816 -20.64 16.87 -24.74
C GLU A 816 -19.35 16.06 -24.76
N ALA A 817 -19.11 15.35 -25.87
CA ALA A 817 -17.86 14.64 -26.11
C ALA A 817 -16.69 15.63 -26.27
N ILE A 818 -15.52 15.25 -25.75
CA ILE A 818 -14.30 16.05 -25.87
C ILE A 818 -13.85 16.03 -27.35
N PRO A 819 -13.75 17.17 -28.04
CA PRO A 819 -13.50 17.19 -29.49
C PRO A 819 -12.18 16.52 -29.87
N GLY A 820 -12.25 15.59 -30.82
CA GLY A 820 -11.09 14.83 -31.31
C GLY A 820 -10.59 13.72 -30.37
N LEU A 821 -11.36 13.35 -29.35
CA LEU A 821 -10.96 12.36 -28.35
C LEU A 821 -11.93 11.16 -28.30
N SER A 822 -11.40 9.99 -28.65
CA SER A 822 -12.10 8.71 -28.63
C SER A 822 -11.28 7.63 -27.93
N TYR A 823 -11.92 6.55 -27.51
CA TYR A 823 -11.27 5.35 -27.00
C TYR A 823 -11.89 4.09 -27.61
N VAL A 824 -11.10 3.02 -27.73
CA VAL A 824 -11.57 1.74 -28.27
C VAL A 824 -11.97 0.80 -27.13
N LYS A 825 -13.17 0.21 -27.24
CA LYS A 825 -13.73 -0.74 -26.27
C LYS A 825 -14.06 -2.07 -26.94
N GLU A 826 -13.50 -3.17 -26.46
CA GLU A 826 -13.87 -4.50 -26.92
C GLU A 826 -15.27 -4.92 -26.44
N LYS A 827 -16.19 -5.13 -27.38
CA LYS A 827 -17.51 -5.71 -27.14
C LYS A 827 -17.64 -7.06 -27.82
N LYS A 828 -17.68 -8.13 -27.03
CA LYS A 828 -17.87 -9.50 -27.55
C LYS A 828 -19.34 -9.73 -27.91
N VAL A 829 -19.65 -9.73 -29.21
CA VAL A 829 -21.01 -9.81 -29.75
C VAL A 829 -21.19 -11.16 -30.45
N ARG A 830 -22.12 -11.99 -29.95
CA ARG A 830 -22.46 -13.35 -30.46
C ARG A 830 -21.33 -14.40 -30.48
N GLY A 831 -20.07 -14.01 -30.30
CA GLY A 831 -18.91 -14.88 -30.23
C GLY A 831 -17.65 -14.12 -30.61
N ASP A 832 -17.80 -13.26 -31.61
CA ASP A 832 -16.77 -12.39 -32.18
C ASP A 832 -16.44 -11.24 -31.22
N ILE A 833 -15.18 -10.81 -31.20
CA ILE A 833 -14.78 -9.55 -30.58
C ILE A 833 -15.02 -8.45 -31.61
N LYS A 834 -15.72 -7.39 -31.21
CA LYS A 834 -15.83 -6.16 -31.99
C LYS A 834 -15.23 -5.01 -31.21
N GLU A 835 -14.26 -4.35 -31.81
CA GLU A 835 -13.82 -3.04 -31.37
C GLU A 835 -14.96 -2.03 -31.61
N LEU A 836 -15.23 -1.20 -30.61
CA LEU A 836 -16.10 -0.04 -30.71
C LEU A 836 -15.28 1.18 -30.34
N GLU A 837 -15.02 2.05 -31.32
CA GLU A 837 -14.57 3.41 -31.05
C GLU A 837 -15.72 4.20 -30.43
N LEU A 838 -15.45 4.88 -29.31
CA LEU A 838 -16.43 5.60 -28.52
C LEU A 838 -15.88 6.98 -28.14
N PRO A 839 -16.72 8.03 -28.13
CA PRO A 839 -16.30 9.35 -27.66
C PRO A 839 -15.94 9.32 -26.16
N VAL A 840 -14.93 10.12 -25.79
CA VAL A 840 -14.61 10.40 -24.40
C VAL A 840 -15.42 11.61 -23.92
N LEU A 841 -16.11 11.47 -22.79
CA LEU A 841 -16.81 12.57 -22.11
C LEU A 841 -16.05 12.97 -20.82
N PRO A 842 -16.30 14.16 -20.22
CA PRO A 842 -15.54 14.64 -19.07
C PRO A 842 -15.59 13.73 -17.84
N SER A 843 -16.74 13.11 -17.59
CA SER A 843 -16.93 12.01 -16.63
C SER A 843 -17.97 11.03 -17.19
N ASP A 844 -18.21 9.92 -16.51
CA ASP A 844 -19.36 9.06 -16.81
C ASP A 844 -20.69 9.63 -16.26
N HIS A 845 -20.63 10.35 -15.14
CA HIS A 845 -21.69 11.22 -14.64
C HIS A 845 -21.80 12.56 -15.42
N PHE A 846 -22.97 13.20 -15.34
CA PHE A 846 -23.20 14.59 -15.77
C PHE A 846 -23.39 15.52 -14.56
N GLY A 847 -22.63 16.62 -14.52
CA GLY A 847 -22.71 17.58 -13.43
C GLY A 847 -24.02 18.38 -13.43
N LEU A 848 -24.46 18.83 -12.26
CA LEU A 848 -25.64 19.67 -12.07
C LEU A 848 -25.24 21.08 -11.63
N LEU A 849 -25.66 22.09 -12.40
CA LEU A 849 -25.45 23.51 -12.11
C LEU A 849 -26.78 24.14 -11.69
N VAL A 850 -26.94 24.45 -10.39
CA VAL A 850 -28.08 25.22 -9.88
C VAL A 850 -27.74 26.71 -9.80
N THR A 851 -28.73 27.54 -10.09
CA THR A 851 -28.71 29.00 -9.98
C THR A 851 -29.73 29.44 -8.94
N LEU A 852 -29.30 30.19 -7.92
CA LEU A 852 -30.13 30.67 -6.81
C LEU A 852 -30.19 32.19 -6.77
N SER A 853 -31.39 32.74 -6.84
CA SER A 853 -31.62 34.19 -6.74
C SER A 853 -31.94 34.59 -5.29
N PRO A 854 -31.62 35.82 -4.89
CA PRO A 854 -32.25 36.49 -3.75
C PRO A 854 -33.77 36.38 -3.80
N LYS A 855 -34.45 36.23 -2.66
CA LYS A 855 -35.88 36.60 -2.58
C LYS A 855 -36.05 38.10 -2.77
#